data_AF-R7JCB9-F1
#
_entry.id   AF-R7JCB9-F1
#
_cell.length_a   1.000
_cell.length_b   1.000
_cell.length_c   1.000
_cell.angle_alpha   90.00
_cell.angle_beta   90.00
_cell.angle_gamma   90.00
#
_symmetry.space_group_name_H-M   'P 1'
#
loop_
_entity.id
_entity.type
_entity.pdbx_description
1 polymer ?
#
loop_
_entity_poly.entity_id
_entity_poly.type
_entity_poly.pdbx_seq_one_letter_code
_entity_poly.pdbx_strand_id
1 'polypeptide(L)'
;MKKAYKSTLVVLASLFLLGSCTPQANNKAGAMKSPIEYVNPYMGNISHLLVPTYPTVHLPNSMMRVYPERADFTGDRLGGLPLIVTSHRGSSAFNLSPYQGDESGLRPVVPLSYDQEKLTPYRYQVYLDEQNVDVDFAPSRQSAVYSLTFENEAPSYLVFNSRRGEIEVNGNAVSGFQYIEGNTKVYLYAEVDKTPEKVGTLTDGAVKTDVLKKEGENAAVVMVFSANVGKVGVRYGVSFIDAEQAKKNLQREIAAYDVDVVAKAGQNAWNQALDKIQVEGGTEDDKTVFYTSLYRCFERPVCISEDGRYYSAYDGKVHEDGGRPFYVDDWIWDTYRATHPLRALIDAEREGDIVNSFLLMAEQMGTNWMPTFPEVTGDSRRMNSNHGVATVIDAYRKGVRGFDLAKAYEACRKGMEEKTLIPWSGKPAGWLDQFYKEHGYIPALRPGEKETVENVSMWEKRQPIAVTLGTAYDQWCLGQIAQELGKKDEADYYLKCSYNYRNVFNPETGFFHPKDKDGKFITPLDYRYDGGLGARDYYDENNGYIYRWDVQHNIGDLISLVGGNDKFTAALDDMFNTPLGMSKWQFYSTLPDHTGNVGMYSMANEPSLHIPYLYNYAGKPWMTQKRIRTLLTQWFRNDLMGVPGDEDGGGMSAFVAFSQMGFYPVTPGMPSYNIGSPVFTSMKMHLSNGKIFEIKANNASPENKYIQSARLNGKELNQAWFNHSDIMDGGLLEVEMGPKANKSWGTATPPPSAAPMP
;
A
#
# COMPACT_ATOMS: atom_id res chain seq x y z
N MET A 1 53.59 83.85 23.46
CA MET A 1 52.88 84.96 22.79
C MET A 1 51.58 84.42 22.20
N LYS A 2 50.44 85.05 22.58
CA LYS A 2 49.08 85.00 21.97
C LYS A 2 48.44 83.61 21.76
N LYS A 3 47.53 83.16 22.64
CA LYS A 3 46.04 83.36 22.61
C LYS A 3 45.41 83.06 21.24
N ALA A 4 44.56 82.03 21.15
CA ALA A 4 43.09 82.18 21.06
C ALA A 4 42.37 80.82 20.92
N TYR A 5 41.12 80.83 21.37
CA TYR A 5 40.12 79.78 21.57
C TYR A 5 39.22 79.53 20.35
N LYS A 6 38.41 78.45 20.46
CA LYS A 6 37.15 78.07 19.74
C LYS A 6 37.37 77.11 18.55
N SER A 7 36.60 76.06 18.27
CA SER A 7 35.42 75.39 18.89
C SER A 7 35.15 74.07 18.11
N THR A 8 34.69 73.03 18.82
CA THR A 8 33.65 72.02 18.46
C THR A 8 33.71 71.20 17.14
N LEU A 9 33.99 69.88 17.29
CA LEU A 9 33.24 68.66 16.81
C LEU A 9 32.94 68.52 15.28
N VAL A 10 33.07 67.41 14.55
CA VAL A 10 32.99 65.94 14.79
C VAL A 10 33.68 65.19 13.61
N VAL A 11 34.01 63.91 13.81
CA VAL A 11 34.21 62.78 12.86
C VAL A 11 35.49 62.78 11.99
N LEU A 12 36.41 61.83 12.22
CA LEU A 12 36.66 60.65 11.36
C LEU A 12 37.94 59.90 11.77
N ALA A 13 37.82 58.57 11.68
CA ALA A 13 38.85 57.57 11.37
C ALA A 13 40.10 57.46 12.25
N SER A 14 40.25 56.30 12.90
CA SER A 14 41.56 55.74 13.24
C SER A 14 41.50 54.21 13.22
N LEU A 15 42.13 53.68 12.16
CA LEU A 15 42.93 52.47 12.03
C LEU A 15 42.54 51.15 12.74
N PHE A 16 42.33 50.17 11.86
CA PHE A 16 42.26 48.74 12.03
C PHE A 16 43.44 48.12 12.79
N LEU A 17 43.11 47.34 13.82
CA LEU A 17 43.95 46.31 14.41
C LEU A 17 43.30 44.95 14.14
N LEU A 18 43.97 44.13 13.32
CA LEU A 18 43.59 42.76 13.00
C LEU A 18 43.87 41.84 14.20
N GLY A 19 42.82 41.60 14.99
CA GLY A 19 42.75 40.50 15.95
C GLY A 19 41.96 39.34 15.34
N SER A 20 42.61 38.19 15.17
CA SER A 20 42.05 36.96 14.64
C SER A 20 40.95 36.41 15.55
N CYS A 21 39.69 36.77 15.28
CA CYS A 21 38.54 36.01 15.76
C CYS A 21 38.36 34.79 14.85
N THR A 22 38.85 33.64 15.29
CA THR A 22 38.36 32.34 14.79
C THR A 22 36.86 32.27 15.05
N PRO A 23 36.00 32.11 14.03
CA PRO A 23 34.62 31.73 14.28
C PRO A 23 34.66 30.35 14.92
N GLN A 24 34.18 30.27 16.16
CA GLN A 24 33.86 29.02 16.79
C GLN A 24 32.78 28.37 15.93
N ALA A 25 33.22 27.46 15.04
CA ALA A 25 32.34 26.57 14.33
C ALA A 25 31.56 25.82 15.41
N ASN A 26 30.31 26.22 15.62
CA ASN A 26 29.31 25.38 16.23
C ASN A 26 29.13 24.18 15.28
N ASN A 27 30.04 23.21 15.38
CA ASN A 27 29.76 21.84 15.02
C ASN A 27 28.68 21.34 16.00
N LYS A 28 27.44 21.79 15.79
CA LYS A 28 26.31 20.89 16.02
C LYS A 28 26.54 19.79 15.00
N ALA A 29 27.20 18.70 15.42
CA ALA A 29 26.94 17.41 14.78
C ALA A 29 25.42 17.31 14.76
N GLY A 30 24.82 17.48 13.58
CA GLY A 30 23.37 17.41 13.43
C GLY A 30 22.94 16.08 14.02
N ALA A 31 22.02 16.09 14.99
CA ALA A 31 21.45 14.86 15.49
C ALA A 31 20.95 14.05 14.28
N MET A 32 21.32 12.78 14.19
CA MET A 32 20.79 11.92 13.13
C MET A 32 19.27 11.95 13.22
N LYS A 33 18.62 12.23 12.09
CA LYS A 33 17.17 12.15 11.97
C LYS A 33 16.71 10.75 12.33
N SER A 34 15.64 10.66 13.12
CA SER A 34 14.92 9.42 13.34
C SER A 34 14.22 8.97 12.03
N PRO A 35 13.96 7.66 11.85
CA PRO A 35 13.30 7.13 10.65
C PRO A 35 12.04 7.89 10.22
N ILE A 36 11.19 8.29 11.18
CA ILE A 36 9.94 8.99 10.86
C ILE A 36 10.16 10.40 10.28
N GLU A 37 11.28 11.05 10.59
CA GLU A 37 11.63 12.37 10.03
C GLU A 37 12.02 12.31 8.55
N TYR A 38 12.20 11.11 8.00
CA TYR A 38 12.39 10.88 6.57
C TYR A 38 11.07 10.62 5.83
N VAL A 39 9.96 10.35 6.51
CA VAL A 39 8.71 10.02 5.81
C VAL A 39 8.10 11.28 5.19
N ASN A 40 7.82 11.20 3.88
CA ASN A 40 7.11 12.22 3.12
C ASN A 40 5.75 11.69 2.64
N PRO A 41 4.65 11.92 3.39
CA PRO A 41 3.32 11.48 2.99
C PRO A 41 2.82 12.05 1.65
N TYR A 42 3.41 13.15 1.18
CA TYR A 42 3.06 13.79 -0.10
C TYR A 42 3.62 13.08 -1.33
N MET A 43 4.55 12.13 -1.14
CA MET A 43 5.17 11.40 -2.23
C MET A 43 4.12 10.63 -3.04
N GLY A 44 3.91 11.03 -4.30
CA GLY A 44 2.93 10.42 -5.20
C GLY A 44 1.50 11.00 -5.14
N ASN A 45 1.28 12.16 -4.54
CA ASN A 45 -0.06 12.76 -4.47
C ASN A 45 -0.59 13.33 -5.81
N ILE A 46 0.25 13.48 -6.82
CA ILE A 46 -0.11 13.95 -8.17
C ILE A 46 0.24 12.88 -9.21
N SER A 47 -0.72 12.54 -10.04
CA SER A 47 -0.51 11.78 -11.28
C SER A 47 -1.47 12.28 -12.37
N HIS A 48 -1.17 11.95 -13.62
CA HIS A 48 -1.94 12.38 -14.79
C HIS A 48 -3.10 11.46 -15.15
N LEU A 49 -3.07 10.20 -14.70
CA LEU A 49 -4.05 9.17 -15.08
C LEU A 49 -4.64 8.44 -13.87
N LEU A 50 -3.81 8.18 -12.86
CA LEU A 50 -4.13 7.35 -11.71
C LEU A 50 -4.11 8.18 -10.42
N VAL A 51 -4.40 7.57 -9.28
CA VAL A 51 -4.34 8.23 -7.96
C VAL A 51 -3.35 7.46 -7.08
N PRO A 52 -2.03 7.72 -7.23
CA PRO A 52 -1.00 6.87 -6.65
C PRO A 52 -1.13 6.74 -5.15
N THR A 53 -1.34 7.86 -4.47
CA THR A 53 -1.37 7.90 -3.01
C THR A 53 -2.25 9.03 -2.49
N TYR A 54 -2.74 8.85 -1.26
CA TYR A 54 -3.26 9.92 -0.43
C TYR A 54 -2.27 10.21 0.71
N PRO A 55 -2.15 11.45 1.21
CA PRO A 55 -1.24 11.79 2.29
C PRO A 55 -1.87 11.41 3.64
N THR A 56 -1.98 10.11 3.89
CA THR A 56 -2.68 9.53 5.04
C THR A 56 -1.99 9.93 6.36
N VAL A 57 -2.77 10.16 7.40
CA VAL A 57 -2.36 10.41 8.78
C VAL A 57 -2.97 9.28 9.61
N HIS A 58 -2.13 8.41 10.16
CA HIS A 58 -2.55 7.22 10.88
C HIS A 58 -1.44 6.64 11.76
N LEU A 59 -1.76 5.66 12.60
CA LEU A 59 -0.76 4.81 13.25
C LEU A 59 -0.57 3.50 12.47
N PRO A 60 0.54 2.75 12.67
CA PRO A 60 0.74 1.48 11.97
C PRO A 60 -0.44 0.51 12.14
N ASN A 61 -0.99 0.03 11.01
CA ASN A 61 -2.14 -0.88 10.90
C ASN A 61 -3.38 -0.44 11.71
N SER A 62 -3.59 0.87 11.84
CA SER A 62 -4.64 1.50 12.64
C SER A 62 -5.98 1.59 11.91
N MET A 63 -7.08 1.40 12.64
CA MET A 63 -8.44 1.68 12.15
C MET A 63 -8.66 3.18 11.91
N MET A 64 -8.23 4.03 12.86
CA MET A 64 -8.30 5.47 12.72
C MET A 64 -7.24 5.94 11.71
N ARG A 65 -7.73 6.50 10.60
CA ARG A 65 -6.94 7.07 9.51
C ARG A 65 -7.70 8.25 8.92
N VAL A 66 -7.00 9.30 8.55
CA VAL A 66 -7.56 10.43 7.80
C VAL A 66 -6.61 10.90 6.71
N TYR A 67 -7.12 11.56 5.68
CA TYR A 67 -6.35 12.43 4.78
C TYR A 67 -7.20 13.67 4.48
N PRO A 68 -6.60 14.82 4.12
CA PRO A 68 -7.34 16.01 3.72
C PRO A 68 -8.33 15.68 2.60
N GLU A 69 -9.62 15.95 2.84
CA GLU A 69 -10.67 15.56 1.91
C GLU A 69 -10.79 16.58 0.76
N ARG A 70 -9.95 16.42 -0.25
CA ARG A 70 -9.92 17.22 -1.48
C ARG A 70 -10.08 16.31 -2.71
N ALA A 71 -10.60 16.88 -3.80
CA ALA A 71 -10.81 16.14 -5.06
C ALA A 71 -9.48 15.71 -5.70
N ASP A 72 -8.49 16.60 -5.66
CA ASP A 72 -7.12 16.36 -6.09
C ASP A 72 -6.17 17.22 -5.23
N PHE A 73 -4.89 16.87 -5.19
CA PHE A 73 -3.89 17.65 -4.45
C PHE A 73 -3.71 19.08 -4.98
N THR A 74 -4.02 19.31 -6.27
CA THR A 74 -3.86 20.62 -6.90
C THR A 74 -4.98 21.61 -6.58
N GLY A 75 -6.06 21.15 -5.96
CA GLY A 75 -7.16 21.96 -5.47
C GLY A 75 -6.86 22.64 -4.13
N ASP A 76 -7.48 23.79 -3.93
CA ASP A 76 -7.37 24.65 -2.75
C ASP A 76 -8.57 24.51 -1.80
N ARG A 77 -9.48 23.56 -2.03
CA ARG A 77 -10.70 23.37 -1.24
C ARG A 77 -10.78 22.00 -0.57
N LEU A 78 -11.05 22.02 0.72
CA LEU A 78 -11.45 20.86 1.50
C LEU A 78 -12.99 20.74 1.52
N GLY A 79 -13.47 19.51 1.41
CA GLY A 79 -14.87 19.13 1.65
C GLY A 79 -15.18 19.01 3.14
N GLY A 80 -14.66 19.93 3.97
CA GLY A 80 -14.65 19.86 5.43
C GLY A 80 -13.50 19.01 6.00
N LEU A 81 -13.41 18.92 7.33
CA LEU A 81 -12.40 18.14 8.02
C LEU A 81 -12.82 16.66 8.12
N PRO A 82 -11.95 15.71 7.71
CA PRO A 82 -12.25 14.28 7.73
C PRO A 82 -12.32 13.75 9.17
N LEU A 83 -13.15 12.73 9.44
CA LEU A 83 -13.17 12.07 10.76
C LEU A 83 -12.72 10.61 10.69
N ILE A 84 -12.96 9.91 9.58
CA ILE A 84 -12.39 8.58 9.36
C ILE A 84 -12.41 8.26 7.86
N VAL A 85 -11.33 7.64 7.37
CA VAL A 85 -11.26 7.04 6.04
C VAL A 85 -11.76 5.60 6.10
N THR A 86 -12.68 5.26 5.21
CA THR A 86 -13.32 3.93 5.16
C THR A 86 -13.02 3.17 3.88
N SER A 87 -12.35 3.80 2.90
CA SER A 87 -11.78 3.14 1.73
C SER A 87 -10.51 3.87 1.28
N HIS A 88 -9.50 3.12 0.81
CA HIS A 88 -8.29 3.71 0.25
C HIS A 88 -8.56 4.65 -0.92
N ARG A 89 -9.55 4.32 -1.76
CA ARG A 89 -9.83 5.04 -3.01
C ARG A 89 -10.71 6.27 -2.81
N GLY A 90 -10.44 7.04 -1.77
CA GLY A 90 -11.03 8.37 -1.63
C GLY A 90 -12.37 8.44 -0.89
N SER A 91 -12.75 7.47 -0.05
CA SER A 91 -13.99 7.57 0.74
C SER A 91 -13.76 7.80 2.23
N SER A 92 -14.27 8.92 2.73
CA SER A 92 -14.34 9.27 4.15
C SER A 92 -15.77 9.16 4.67
N ALA A 93 -15.90 8.86 5.97
CA ALA A 93 -17.15 8.93 6.70
C ALA A 93 -17.13 10.04 7.74
N PHE A 94 -18.31 10.61 7.93
CA PHE A 94 -18.60 11.85 8.63
C PHE A 94 -17.81 13.05 8.11
N ASN A 95 -18.19 14.23 8.58
CA ASN A 95 -17.43 15.44 8.35
C ASN A 95 -17.56 16.39 9.54
N LEU A 96 -16.48 17.12 9.82
CA LEU A 96 -16.46 18.23 10.76
C LEU A 96 -16.16 19.53 10.00
N SER A 97 -17.08 20.49 10.07
CA SER A 97 -16.91 21.80 9.45
C SER A 97 -16.86 22.89 10.53
N PRO A 98 -15.70 23.49 10.82
CA PRO A 98 -15.66 24.77 11.53
C PRO A 98 -16.22 25.87 10.63
N TYR A 99 -17.04 26.75 11.19
CA TYR A 99 -17.59 27.89 10.49
C TYR A 99 -17.62 29.11 11.40
N GLN A 100 -17.34 30.28 10.87
CA GLN A 100 -17.39 31.54 11.59
C GLN A 100 -18.13 32.58 10.73
N GLY A 101 -19.22 33.14 11.26
CA GLY A 101 -20.06 34.08 10.52
C GLY A 101 -21.55 34.06 10.87
N ASP A 102 -22.38 34.43 9.90
CA ASP A 102 -23.83 34.48 10.06
C ASP A 102 -24.47 33.09 9.92
N GLU A 103 -25.50 32.82 10.73
CA GLU A 103 -26.19 31.52 10.75
C GLU A 103 -26.70 31.09 9.36
N SER A 104 -27.13 32.04 8.53
CA SER A 104 -27.61 31.80 7.16
C SER A 104 -26.57 31.20 6.21
N GLY A 105 -25.28 31.27 6.56
CA GLY A 105 -24.19 30.65 5.84
C GLY A 105 -23.95 29.18 6.18
N LEU A 106 -24.61 28.65 7.23
CA LEU A 106 -24.44 27.27 7.67
C LEU A 106 -24.90 26.26 6.61
N ARG A 107 -24.07 25.24 6.43
CA ARG A 107 -24.31 24.11 5.52
C ARG A 107 -23.94 22.82 6.23
N PRO A 108 -24.53 21.67 5.85
CA PRO A 108 -24.16 20.38 6.43
C PRO A 108 -22.67 20.09 6.27
N VAL A 109 -22.08 20.48 5.13
CA VAL A 109 -20.65 20.48 4.90
C VAL A 109 -20.27 21.86 4.37
N VAL A 110 -19.32 22.52 5.02
CA VAL A 110 -18.81 23.82 4.62
C VAL A 110 -17.56 23.59 3.75
N PRO A 111 -17.53 24.06 2.50
CA PRO A 111 -16.31 24.10 1.71
C PRO A 111 -15.30 25.04 2.39
N LEU A 112 -14.06 24.60 2.55
CA LEU A 112 -13.03 25.37 3.24
C LEU A 112 -11.83 25.56 2.30
N SER A 113 -11.53 26.81 1.94
CA SER A 113 -10.20 27.13 1.40
C SER A 113 -9.12 26.89 2.45
N TYR A 114 -7.93 26.47 2.04
CA TYR A 114 -6.84 26.17 2.97
C TYR A 114 -5.45 26.64 2.49
N ASP A 115 -4.60 26.98 3.46
CA ASP A 115 -3.18 27.31 3.26
C ASP A 115 -2.33 26.75 4.43
N GLN A 116 -1.00 26.88 4.32
CA GLN A 116 -0.02 26.53 5.36
C GLN A 116 -0.07 25.06 5.83
N GLU A 117 -0.47 24.16 4.93
CA GLU A 117 -0.59 22.73 5.22
C GLU A 117 0.76 22.11 5.65
N LYS A 118 0.74 21.36 6.75
CA LYS A 118 1.85 20.50 7.17
C LYS A 118 1.30 19.15 7.57
N LEU A 119 1.77 18.10 6.91
CA LEU A 119 1.33 16.74 7.15
C LEU A 119 2.51 15.82 7.43
N THR A 120 2.38 15.08 8.52
CA THR A 120 3.25 13.95 8.88
C THR A 120 2.36 12.73 9.13
N PRO A 121 2.92 11.51 9.18
CA PRO A 121 2.12 10.30 9.46
C PRO A 121 1.26 10.36 10.72
N TYR A 122 1.63 11.18 11.71
CA TYR A 122 0.98 11.24 13.03
C TYR A 122 0.40 12.62 13.38
N ARG A 123 0.48 13.61 12.48
CA ARG A 123 -0.04 14.97 12.74
C ARG A 123 -0.39 15.68 11.44
N TYR A 124 -1.51 16.39 11.45
CA TYR A 124 -1.96 17.26 10.36
C TYR A 124 -2.27 18.65 10.88
N GLN A 125 -1.70 19.65 10.23
CA GLN A 125 -1.90 21.07 10.54
C GLN A 125 -2.28 21.81 9.26
N VAL A 126 -3.25 22.71 9.35
CA VAL A 126 -3.68 23.51 8.21
C VAL A 126 -4.36 24.80 8.69
N TYR A 127 -4.24 25.87 7.91
CA TYR A 127 -4.98 27.12 8.12
C TYR A 127 -6.16 27.19 7.16
N LEU A 128 -7.35 27.55 7.65
CA LEU A 128 -8.58 27.64 6.85
C LEU A 128 -8.89 29.12 6.55
N ASP A 129 -8.57 29.59 5.35
CA ASP A 129 -8.51 31.03 5.00
C ASP A 129 -9.81 31.78 5.23
N GLU A 130 -10.92 31.24 4.71
CA GLU A 130 -12.22 31.92 4.74
C GLU A 130 -12.81 31.97 6.15
N GLN A 131 -12.38 31.06 7.02
CA GLN A 131 -12.87 30.95 8.39
C GLN A 131 -11.90 31.58 9.40
N ASN A 132 -10.66 31.89 9.00
CA ASN A 132 -9.53 32.23 9.87
C ASN A 132 -9.44 31.27 11.07
N VAL A 133 -9.28 29.98 10.75
CA VAL A 133 -9.19 28.90 11.74
C VAL A 133 -7.90 28.11 11.54
N ASP A 134 -7.03 28.10 12.56
CA ASP A 134 -5.94 27.13 12.64
C ASP A 134 -6.47 25.76 13.09
N VAL A 135 -6.12 24.73 12.34
CA VAL A 135 -6.45 23.33 12.61
C VAL A 135 -5.18 22.56 12.96
N ASP A 136 -5.25 21.78 14.03
CA ASP A 136 -4.20 20.86 14.43
C ASP A 136 -4.81 19.53 14.86
N PHE A 137 -4.30 18.43 14.31
CA PHE A 137 -4.89 17.11 14.41
C PHE A 137 -3.85 16.04 14.70
N ALA A 138 -4.20 15.09 15.57
CA ALA A 138 -3.41 13.87 15.77
C ALA A 138 -4.31 12.64 16.03
N PRO A 139 -4.03 11.50 15.37
CA PRO A 139 -4.76 10.26 15.62
C PRO A 139 -4.10 9.39 16.70
N SER A 140 -4.93 8.61 17.36
CA SER A 140 -4.59 7.37 18.06
C SER A 140 -5.08 6.17 17.23
N ARG A 141 -5.25 4.97 17.81
CA ARG A 141 -5.64 3.76 17.07
C ARG A 141 -7.10 3.75 16.62
N GLN A 142 -8.00 4.28 17.46
CA GLN A 142 -9.46 4.22 17.27
C GLN A 142 -10.14 5.54 17.65
N SER A 143 -9.33 6.56 17.87
CA SER A 143 -9.76 7.88 18.30
C SER A 143 -8.78 8.94 17.78
N ALA A 144 -9.18 10.19 17.82
CA ALA A 144 -8.30 11.30 17.46
C ALA A 144 -8.71 12.59 18.16
N VAL A 145 -7.86 13.59 18.05
CA VAL A 145 -8.07 14.93 18.63
C VAL A 145 -7.80 16.00 17.58
N TYR A 146 -8.70 16.97 17.53
CA TYR A 146 -8.54 18.26 16.86
C TYR A 146 -8.39 19.37 17.90
N SER A 147 -7.60 20.37 17.54
CA SER A 147 -7.59 21.70 18.11
C SER A 147 -7.94 22.69 17.01
N LEU A 148 -8.99 23.48 17.22
CA LEU A 148 -9.48 24.49 16.30
C LEU A 148 -9.35 25.86 16.96
N THR A 149 -8.55 26.75 16.41
CA THR A 149 -8.35 28.10 16.96
C THR A 149 -9.05 29.11 16.06
N PHE A 150 -10.16 29.68 16.55
CA PHE A 150 -10.91 30.72 15.86
C PHE A 150 -10.29 32.10 16.14
N GLU A 151 -9.94 32.84 15.09
CA GLU A 151 -9.24 34.12 15.24
C GLU A 151 -10.13 35.36 15.07
N ASN A 152 -11.31 35.26 14.43
CA ASN A 152 -12.18 36.43 14.30
C ASN A 152 -13.07 36.65 15.52
N GLU A 153 -13.60 37.87 15.63
CA GLU A 153 -14.64 38.25 16.60
C GLU A 153 -16.06 38.01 16.03
N ALA A 154 -16.38 36.77 15.67
CA ALA A 154 -17.71 36.39 15.14
C ALA A 154 -18.18 35.04 15.71
N PRO A 155 -19.51 34.82 15.81
CA PRO A 155 -20.06 33.55 16.29
C PRO A 155 -19.42 32.37 15.57
N SER A 156 -18.96 31.40 16.36
CA SER A 156 -18.23 30.24 15.87
C SER A 156 -19.10 29.00 15.97
N TYR A 157 -19.03 28.13 14.97
CA TYR A 157 -19.87 26.96 14.86
C TYR A 157 -19.01 25.75 14.55
N LEU A 158 -19.37 24.61 15.14
CA LEU A 158 -18.93 23.31 14.69
C LEU A 158 -20.13 22.56 14.12
N VAL A 159 -20.06 22.23 12.84
CA VAL A 159 -21.07 21.40 12.18
C VAL A 159 -20.54 19.99 12.04
N PHE A 160 -21.23 19.02 12.63
CA PHE A 160 -20.97 17.60 12.42
C PHE A 160 -22.00 17.05 11.45
N ASN A 161 -21.54 16.30 10.45
CA ASN A 161 -22.38 15.73 9.41
C ASN A 161 -22.14 14.23 9.30
N SER A 162 -23.24 13.47 9.19
CA SER A 162 -23.21 12.01 9.04
C SER A 162 -23.21 11.53 7.59
N ARG A 163 -23.25 12.45 6.62
CA ARG A 163 -23.52 12.19 5.19
C ARG A 163 -24.81 11.43 4.97
N ARG A 164 -24.83 10.14 5.23
CA ARG A 164 -26.00 9.28 5.15
C ARG A 164 -26.11 8.44 6.41
N GLY A 165 -26.94 8.88 7.35
CA GLY A 165 -27.10 8.18 8.61
C GLY A 165 -27.82 9.02 9.65
N GLU A 166 -27.47 8.79 10.91
CA GLU A 166 -28.08 9.45 12.06
C GLU A 166 -27.01 10.19 12.86
N ILE A 167 -27.34 11.38 13.34
CA ILE A 167 -26.48 12.16 14.23
C ILE A 167 -27.29 12.92 15.27
N GLU A 168 -26.77 12.95 16.48
CA GLU A 168 -27.37 13.55 17.67
C GLU A 168 -26.35 14.40 18.41
N VAL A 169 -26.80 15.52 18.98
CA VAL A 169 -26.02 16.38 19.87
C VAL A 169 -26.65 16.44 21.26
N ASN A 170 -25.85 16.23 22.30
CA ASN A 170 -26.28 16.30 23.69
C ASN A 170 -25.24 17.07 24.52
N GLY A 171 -25.55 18.32 24.84
CA GLY A 171 -24.63 19.23 25.54
C GLY A 171 -23.33 19.39 24.77
N ASN A 172 -22.22 18.90 25.34
CA ASN A 172 -20.88 19.00 24.76
C ASN A 172 -20.48 17.76 23.93
N ALA A 173 -21.41 16.85 23.66
CA ALA A 173 -21.13 15.61 22.93
C ALA A 173 -21.96 15.47 21.65
N VAL A 174 -21.38 14.81 20.64
CA VAL A 174 -22.05 14.39 19.41
C VAL A 174 -21.89 12.88 19.26
N SER A 175 -22.94 12.19 18.85
CA SER A 175 -22.89 10.76 18.55
C SER A 175 -23.75 10.41 17.35
N GLY A 176 -23.40 9.34 16.65
CA GLY A 176 -24.17 8.92 15.49
C GLY A 176 -23.54 7.75 14.73
N PHE A 177 -24.13 7.44 13.58
CA PHE A 177 -23.59 6.47 12.62
C PHE A 177 -23.74 6.98 11.19
N GLN A 178 -22.85 6.54 10.31
CA GLN A 178 -22.99 6.67 8.87
C GLN A 178 -23.06 5.26 8.24
N TYR A 179 -23.93 5.08 7.25
CA TYR A 179 -23.88 3.92 6.36
C TYR A 179 -22.84 4.13 5.25
N ILE A 180 -21.79 3.31 5.23
CA ILE A 180 -20.70 3.44 4.24
C ILE A 180 -20.99 2.66 2.96
N GLU A 181 -21.35 1.39 3.06
CA GLU A 181 -21.75 0.54 1.94
C GLU A 181 -22.74 -0.52 2.41
N GLY A 182 -23.78 -0.77 1.62
CA GLY A 182 -24.88 -1.65 2.02
C GLY A 182 -25.42 -1.28 3.40
N ASN A 183 -25.37 -2.22 4.33
CA ASN A 183 -25.79 -2.06 5.72
C ASN A 183 -24.62 -1.82 6.69
N THR A 184 -23.37 -1.79 6.22
CA THR A 184 -22.20 -1.57 7.07
C THR A 184 -22.19 -0.14 7.59
N LYS A 185 -22.07 -0.02 8.91
CA LYS A 185 -22.07 1.25 9.64
C LYS A 185 -20.71 1.53 10.25
N VAL A 186 -20.36 2.80 10.29
CA VAL A 186 -19.30 3.32 11.17
C VAL A 186 -19.94 4.31 12.13
N TYR A 187 -19.56 4.21 13.40
CA TYR A 187 -20.11 4.99 14.50
C TYR A 187 -19.11 6.04 14.96
N LEU A 188 -19.63 7.17 15.43
CA LEU A 188 -18.87 8.30 15.93
C LEU A 188 -19.35 8.66 17.34
N TYR A 189 -18.41 8.99 18.22
CA TYR A 189 -18.67 9.72 19.45
C TYR A 189 -17.62 10.81 19.64
N ALA A 190 -18.03 12.07 19.72
CA ALA A 190 -17.16 13.23 19.87
C ALA A 190 -17.55 14.06 21.10
N GLU A 191 -16.56 14.71 21.72
CA GLU A 191 -16.73 15.64 22.84
C GLU A 191 -15.94 16.92 22.59
N VAL A 192 -16.42 18.05 23.09
CA VAL A 192 -15.74 19.36 23.04
C VAL A 192 -15.38 19.89 24.43
N ASP A 193 -14.24 20.60 24.54
CA ASP A 193 -13.74 21.13 25.83
C ASP A 193 -14.39 22.47 26.26
N LYS A 194 -15.03 23.16 25.31
CA LYS A 194 -15.83 24.37 25.57
C LYS A 194 -17.31 24.02 25.58
N THR A 195 -18.06 24.63 26.51
CA THR A 195 -19.52 24.46 26.55
C THR A 195 -20.16 25.31 25.45
N PRO A 196 -20.92 24.73 24.50
CA PRO A 196 -21.64 25.49 23.51
C PRO A 196 -22.74 26.36 24.17
N GLU A 197 -22.98 27.55 23.64
CA GLU A 197 -24.11 28.40 24.07
C GLU A 197 -25.45 27.80 23.62
N LYS A 198 -25.45 27.17 22.44
CA LYS A 198 -26.62 26.51 21.85
C LYS A 198 -26.17 25.28 21.08
N VAL A 199 -27.06 24.29 21.03
CA VAL A 199 -26.92 23.11 20.18
C VAL A 199 -28.24 22.81 19.49
N GLY A 200 -28.18 22.14 18.33
CA GLY A 200 -29.38 21.74 17.61
C GLY A 200 -29.07 21.10 16.27
N THR A 201 -30.11 20.74 15.53
CA THR A 201 -29.96 20.21 14.16
C THR A 201 -29.92 21.32 13.13
N LEU A 202 -29.19 21.11 12.04
CA LEU A 202 -29.17 22.04 10.91
C LEU A 202 -30.30 21.75 9.93
N THR A 203 -31.20 22.70 9.72
CA THR A 203 -32.28 22.60 8.72
C THR A 203 -32.46 23.96 8.03
N ASP A 204 -32.40 23.96 6.69
CA ASP A 204 -32.55 25.14 5.83
C ASP A 204 -31.64 26.32 6.23
N GLY A 205 -30.39 26.03 6.57
CA GLY A 205 -29.40 27.06 6.97
C GLY A 205 -29.68 27.69 8.34
N ALA A 206 -30.41 27.01 9.22
CA ALA A 206 -30.69 27.46 10.58
C ALA A 206 -30.56 26.32 11.61
N VAL A 207 -30.18 26.68 12.84
CA VAL A 207 -30.03 25.78 13.98
C VAL A 207 -31.38 25.63 14.69
N LYS A 208 -31.96 24.43 14.64
CA LYS A 208 -33.20 24.07 15.35
C LYS A 208 -32.84 23.51 16.72
N THR A 209 -32.96 24.34 17.76
CA THR A 209 -32.52 24.01 19.14
C THR A 209 -33.47 23.09 19.89
N ASP A 210 -34.72 22.97 19.43
CA ASP A 210 -35.74 22.04 19.93
C ASP A 210 -35.58 20.62 19.38
N VAL A 211 -34.76 20.44 18.35
CA VAL A 211 -34.48 19.16 17.70
C VAL A 211 -32.99 18.85 17.81
N LEU A 212 -32.65 17.84 18.59
CA LEU A 212 -31.26 17.48 18.92
C LEU A 212 -30.71 16.30 18.10
N LYS A 213 -31.57 15.62 17.33
CA LYS A 213 -31.25 14.42 16.56
C LYS A 213 -31.82 14.52 15.15
N LYS A 214 -31.05 14.08 14.15
CA LYS A 214 -31.45 14.05 12.75
C LYS A 214 -30.98 12.78 12.07
N GLU A 215 -31.80 12.24 11.18
CA GLU A 215 -31.49 11.07 10.35
C GLU A 215 -31.75 11.40 8.87
N GLY A 216 -30.97 10.78 7.98
CA GLY A 216 -31.15 10.81 6.54
C GLY A 216 -29.92 11.35 5.81
N GLU A 217 -30.15 11.77 4.57
CA GLU A 217 -29.13 12.40 3.73
C GLU A 217 -28.76 13.78 4.27
N ASN A 218 -27.46 14.04 4.32
CA ASN A 218 -26.81 15.20 4.90
C ASN A 218 -27.32 15.58 6.30
N ALA A 219 -27.69 14.59 7.13
CA ALA A 219 -28.07 14.84 8.51
C ALA A 219 -26.90 15.47 9.28
N ALA A 220 -27.14 16.64 9.88
CA ALA A 220 -26.13 17.43 10.55
C ALA A 220 -26.66 18.07 11.85
N VAL A 221 -25.76 18.19 12.82
CA VAL A 221 -25.96 18.90 14.09
C VAL A 221 -24.91 19.99 14.23
N VAL A 222 -25.26 21.03 14.99
CA VAL A 222 -24.45 22.24 15.15
C VAL A 222 -24.26 22.53 16.63
N MET A 223 -23.02 22.85 17.00
CA MET A 223 -22.67 23.49 18.26
C MET A 223 -22.32 24.95 18.01
N VAL A 224 -22.94 25.86 18.75
CA VAL A 224 -22.75 27.32 18.62
C VAL A 224 -21.93 27.82 19.81
N PHE A 225 -20.89 28.60 19.53
CA PHE A 225 -19.99 29.19 20.52
C PHE A 225 -19.97 30.71 20.42
N SER A 226 -19.59 31.34 21.54
CA SER A 226 -19.42 32.80 21.61
C SER A 226 -18.40 33.31 20.61
N ALA A 227 -18.51 34.59 20.22
CA ALA A 227 -17.63 35.22 19.24
C ALA A 227 -16.13 35.21 19.59
N ASN A 228 -15.78 35.03 20.87
CA ASN A 228 -14.40 35.04 21.37
C ASN A 228 -14.02 33.71 22.03
N VAL A 229 -14.57 32.58 21.54
CA VAL A 229 -14.28 31.25 22.11
C VAL A 229 -12.80 30.88 22.01
N GLY A 230 -12.08 31.42 21.01
CA GLY A 230 -10.67 31.17 20.76
C GLY A 230 -10.44 29.71 20.40
N LYS A 231 -9.66 28.99 21.21
CA LYS A 231 -9.31 27.58 20.99
C LYS A 231 -10.42 26.64 21.50
N VAL A 232 -10.93 25.79 20.61
CA VAL A 232 -11.86 24.69 20.90
C VAL A 232 -11.17 23.36 20.61
N GLY A 233 -11.06 22.51 21.62
CA GLY A 233 -10.61 21.13 21.48
C GLY A 233 -11.79 20.22 21.15
N VAL A 234 -11.61 19.34 20.17
CA VAL A 234 -12.56 18.26 19.84
C VAL A 234 -11.82 16.94 19.94
N ARG A 235 -12.30 16.01 20.75
CA ARG A 235 -11.77 14.64 20.78
C ARG A 235 -12.88 13.68 20.40
N TYR A 236 -12.56 12.64 19.65
CA TYR A 236 -13.57 11.70 19.18
C TYR A 236 -13.03 10.29 19.02
N GLY A 237 -13.93 9.31 19.16
CA GLY A 237 -13.69 7.91 18.90
C GLY A 237 -14.59 7.42 17.78
N VAL A 238 -14.14 6.35 17.12
CA VAL A 238 -14.89 5.66 16.06
C VAL A 238 -14.97 4.17 16.37
N SER A 239 -15.94 3.50 15.75
CA SER A 239 -16.24 2.09 15.99
C SER A 239 -17.03 1.51 14.83
N PHE A 240 -16.84 0.22 14.53
CA PHE A 240 -17.73 -0.52 13.62
C PHE A 240 -18.84 -1.28 14.38
N ILE A 241 -18.82 -1.26 15.71
CA ILE A 241 -19.77 -1.98 16.58
C ILE A 241 -20.99 -1.12 16.92
N ASP A 242 -20.76 -0.03 17.67
CA ASP A 242 -21.78 0.94 18.09
C ASP A 242 -21.16 2.25 18.63
N ALA A 243 -21.99 3.25 18.92
CA ALA A 243 -21.55 4.55 19.43
C ALA A 243 -21.06 4.51 20.89
N GLU A 244 -21.50 3.54 21.70
CA GLU A 244 -21.00 3.36 23.06
C GLU A 244 -19.57 2.78 23.04
N GLN A 245 -19.28 1.87 22.10
CA GLN A 245 -17.93 1.40 21.83
C GLN A 245 -17.04 2.51 21.29
N ALA A 246 -17.54 3.37 20.39
CA ALA A 246 -16.80 4.56 19.94
C ALA A 246 -16.39 5.47 21.11
N LYS A 247 -17.32 5.69 22.06
CA LYS A 247 -17.05 6.43 23.30
C LYS A 247 -15.99 5.76 24.17
N LYS A 248 -16.06 4.45 24.37
CA LYS A 248 -15.04 3.69 25.12
C LYS A 248 -13.67 3.78 24.48
N ASN A 249 -13.60 3.66 23.15
CA ASN A 249 -12.36 3.80 22.39
C ASN A 249 -11.72 5.17 22.63
N LEU A 250 -12.52 6.24 22.55
CA LEU A 250 -12.08 7.59 22.88
C LEU A 250 -11.52 7.67 24.30
N GLN A 251 -12.30 7.26 25.30
CA GLN A 251 -11.95 7.44 26.71
C GLN A 251 -10.73 6.60 27.12
N ARG A 252 -10.52 5.45 26.47
CA ARG A 252 -9.35 4.59 26.67
C ARG A 252 -8.07 5.22 26.12
N GLU A 253 -8.15 5.90 24.98
CA GLU A 253 -6.99 6.34 24.22
C GLU A 253 -6.61 7.82 24.44
N ILE A 254 -7.59 8.72 24.57
CA ILE A 254 -7.38 10.17 24.60
C ILE A 254 -8.10 10.80 25.79
N ALA A 255 -7.38 10.90 26.91
CA ALA A 255 -7.90 11.45 28.16
C ALA A 255 -8.01 12.99 28.19
N ALA A 256 -7.24 13.70 27.36
CA ALA A 256 -7.18 15.16 27.31
C ALA A 256 -7.19 15.70 25.87
N TYR A 257 -7.47 17.00 25.70
CA TYR A 257 -7.58 17.69 24.40
C TYR A 257 -6.22 18.19 23.85
N ASP A 258 -5.12 17.62 24.31
CA ASP A 258 -3.77 18.05 23.94
C ASP A 258 -3.26 17.28 22.72
N VAL A 259 -3.25 17.94 21.56
CA VAL A 259 -2.79 17.38 20.28
C VAL A 259 -1.31 17.03 20.33
N ASP A 260 -0.47 17.78 21.03
CA ASP A 260 0.98 17.53 21.08
C ASP A 260 1.29 16.20 21.79
N VAL A 261 0.53 15.87 22.83
CA VAL A 261 0.67 14.61 23.56
C VAL A 261 0.31 13.42 22.66
N VAL A 262 -0.82 13.50 21.95
CA VAL A 262 -1.26 12.42 21.03
C VAL A 262 -0.32 12.29 19.85
N ALA A 263 0.09 13.41 19.23
CA ALA A 263 1.06 13.43 18.14
C ALA A 263 2.40 12.82 18.58
N LYS A 264 2.87 13.11 19.79
CA LYS A 264 4.12 12.53 20.31
C LYS A 264 4.02 11.02 20.51
N ALA A 265 2.89 10.51 21.00
CA ALA A 265 2.65 9.08 21.10
C ALA A 265 2.64 8.42 19.72
N GLY A 266 2.00 9.05 18.74
CA GLY A 266 2.00 8.57 17.35
C GLY A 266 3.38 8.58 16.71
N GLN A 267 4.17 9.63 16.92
CA GLN A 267 5.57 9.71 16.48
C GLN A 267 6.40 8.56 17.05
N ASN A 268 6.24 8.25 18.34
CA ASN A 268 6.95 7.15 18.99
C ASN A 268 6.54 5.78 18.41
N ALA A 269 5.24 5.57 18.16
CA ALA A 269 4.74 4.34 17.54
C ALA A 269 5.30 4.13 16.13
N TRP A 270 5.38 5.19 15.32
CA TRP A 270 5.99 5.13 14.01
C TRP A 270 7.50 4.88 14.06
N ASN A 271 8.22 5.57 14.95
CA ASN A 271 9.63 5.29 15.13
C ASN A 271 9.84 3.83 15.52
N GLN A 272 9.07 3.28 16.46
CA GLN A 272 9.17 1.85 16.80
C GLN A 272 8.93 0.92 15.60
N ALA A 273 7.98 1.25 14.71
CA ALA A 273 7.68 0.43 13.53
C ALA A 273 8.77 0.52 12.46
N LEU A 274 9.26 1.73 12.15
CA LEU A 274 10.24 1.97 11.09
C LEU A 274 11.67 1.63 11.52
N ASP A 275 11.99 1.76 12.81
CA ASP A 275 13.32 1.47 13.36
C ASP A 275 13.64 -0.04 13.36
N LYS A 276 12.67 -0.89 12.99
CA LYS A 276 12.91 -2.29 12.63
C LYS A 276 13.91 -2.42 11.47
N ILE A 277 14.05 -1.41 10.61
CA ILE A 277 15.06 -1.38 9.55
C ILE A 277 15.80 -0.05 9.58
N GLN A 278 17.08 -0.11 9.93
CA GLN A 278 17.97 1.04 10.01
C GLN A 278 18.89 1.05 8.78
N VAL A 279 19.06 2.22 8.16
CA VAL A 279 19.91 2.37 6.96
C VAL A 279 20.91 3.51 7.10
N GLU A 280 22.12 3.30 6.60
CA GLU A 280 23.19 4.31 6.55
C GLU A 280 23.82 4.37 5.16
N GLY A 281 24.38 5.54 4.81
CA GLY A 281 24.78 5.86 3.44
C GLY A 281 23.57 6.26 2.58
N GLY A 282 23.77 6.28 1.26
CA GLY A 282 22.79 6.85 0.33
C GLY A 282 22.63 8.36 0.48
N THR A 283 21.78 8.95 -0.35
CA THR A 283 21.38 10.36 -0.23
C THR A 283 20.23 10.53 0.77
N GLU A 284 19.93 11.77 1.18
CA GLU A 284 18.73 12.05 1.99
C GLU A 284 17.44 11.66 1.23
N ASP A 285 17.40 11.82 -0.09
CA ASP A 285 16.25 11.41 -0.90
C ASP A 285 16.10 9.88 -0.96
N ASP A 286 17.22 9.13 -1.04
CA ASP A 286 17.16 7.66 -0.98
C ASP A 286 16.52 7.17 0.33
N LYS A 287 16.89 7.80 1.46
CA LYS A 287 16.31 7.50 2.77
C LYS A 287 14.84 7.93 2.87
N THR A 288 14.49 9.08 2.31
CA THR A 288 13.10 9.54 2.27
C THR A 288 12.22 8.59 1.47
N VAL A 289 12.65 8.20 0.27
CA VAL A 289 11.94 7.19 -0.54
C VAL A 289 11.82 5.88 0.22
N PHE A 290 12.91 5.40 0.83
CA PHE A 290 12.91 4.16 1.60
C PHE A 290 11.93 4.17 2.77
N TYR A 291 12.02 5.17 3.65
CA TYR A 291 11.17 5.23 4.83
C TYR A 291 9.73 5.56 4.49
N THR A 292 9.47 6.33 3.43
CA THR A 292 8.10 6.56 2.93
C THR A 292 7.50 5.27 2.38
N SER A 293 8.26 4.49 1.61
CA SER A 293 7.81 3.19 1.12
C SER A 293 7.59 2.18 2.26
N LEU A 294 8.48 2.16 3.26
CA LEU A 294 8.29 1.30 4.43
C LEU A 294 7.06 1.71 5.25
N TYR A 295 6.81 3.02 5.41
CA TYR A 295 5.61 3.56 6.04
C TYR A 295 4.31 3.06 5.37
N ARG A 296 4.24 3.07 4.03
CA ARG A 296 3.07 2.61 3.27
C ARG A 296 2.75 1.13 3.48
N CYS A 297 3.76 0.30 3.74
CA CYS A 297 3.57 -1.12 4.07
C CYS A 297 2.82 -1.36 5.40
N PHE A 298 2.61 -0.32 6.22
CA PHE A 298 1.82 -0.35 7.45
C PHE A 298 0.45 0.31 7.32
N GLU A 299 0.05 0.79 6.13
CA GLU A 299 -1.28 1.36 5.91
C GLU A 299 -2.37 0.27 5.91
N ARG A 300 -2.01 -0.94 5.45
CA ARG A 300 -2.89 -2.11 5.36
C ARG A 300 -2.20 -3.42 5.77
N PRO A 301 -2.97 -4.42 6.23
CA PRO A 301 -4.38 -4.32 6.64
C PRO A 301 -4.54 -3.52 7.94
N VAL A 302 -5.78 -3.18 8.31
CA VAL A 302 -6.12 -2.49 9.55
C VAL A 302 -6.69 -3.43 10.60
N CYS A 303 -6.30 -3.22 11.86
CA CYS A 303 -6.91 -3.92 13.00
C CYS A 303 -8.21 -3.23 13.40
N ILE A 304 -9.32 -3.96 13.39
CA ILE A 304 -10.65 -3.48 13.80
C ILE A 304 -11.15 -4.13 15.10
N SER A 305 -10.27 -4.79 15.86
CA SER A 305 -10.60 -5.28 17.20
C SER A 305 -10.76 -4.12 18.20
N GLU A 306 -11.88 -4.09 18.90
CA GLU A 306 -12.33 -3.08 19.85
C GLU A 306 -12.75 -3.77 21.16
N ASP A 307 -11.95 -3.63 22.22
CA ASP A 307 -12.19 -4.26 23.54
C ASP A 307 -12.46 -5.77 23.47
N GLY A 308 -11.66 -6.50 22.68
CA GLY A 308 -11.78 -7.95 22.53
C GLY A 308 -12.91 -8.40 21.61
N ARG A 309 -13.50 -7.49 20.83
CA ARG A 309 -14.61 -7.75 19.90
C ARG A 309 -14.38 -7.08 18.56
N TYR A 310 -15.04 -7.52 17.51
CA TYR A 310 -15.01 -6.85 16.21
C TYR A 310 -16.33 -7.02 15.47
N TYR A 311 -16.71 -6.04 14.64
CA TYR A 311 -17.79 -6.21 13.69
C TYR A 311 -17.27 -6.87 12.41
N SER A 312 -17.97 -7.88 11.93
CA SER A 312 -17.69 -8.55 10.66
C SER A 312 -18.74 -8.18 9.61
N ALA A 313 -18.31 -7.49 8.55
CA ALA A 313 -19.18 -7.23 7.40
C ALA A 313 -19.47 -8.50 6.58
N TYR A 314 -18.76 -9.60 6.84
CA TYR A 314 -18.92 -10.87 6.14
C TYR A 314 -20.18 -11.64 6.56
N ASP A 315 -20.65 -11.44 7.79
CA ASP A 315 -21.92 -11.99 8.29
C ASP A 315 -22.85 -10.97 8.98
N GLY A 316 -22.42 -9.71 9.08
CA GLY A 316 -23.17 -8.61 9.67
C GLY A 316 -23.28 -8.67 11.19
N LYS A 317 -22.36 -9.35 11.88
CA LYS A 317 -22.42 -9.56 13.34
C LYS A 317 -21.18 -9.06 14.06
N VAL A 318 -21.33 -8.85 15.36
CA VAL A 318 -20.23 -8.60 16.29
C VAL A 318 -19.74 -9.94 16.83
N HIS A 319 -18.44 -10.18 16.76
CA HIS A 319 -17.76 -11.39 17.23
C HIS A 319 -16.82 -11.04 18.38
N GLU A 320 -16.57 -12.02 19.25
CA GLU A 320 -15.46 -11.96 20.21
C GLU A 320 -14.16 -12.33 19.49
N ASP A 321 -13.07 -11.59 19.72
CA ASP A 321 -11.78 -11.82 19.09
C ASP A 321 -10.93 -12.87 19.83
N GLY A 322 -11.36 -13.26 21.04
CA GLY A 322 -10.70 -14.30 21.84
C GLY A 322 -9.30 -13.91 22.33
N GLY A 323 -9.00 -12.62 22.42
CA GLY A 323 -7.67 -12.09 22.75
C GLY A 323 -6.74 -12.04 21.54
N ARG A 324 -7.26 -12.23 20.33
CA ARG A 324 -6.49 -12.24 19.09
C ARG A 324 -7.02 -11.19 18.11
N PRO A 325 -6.20 -10.22 17.68
CA PRO A 325 -6.67 -9.14 16.82
C PRO A 325 -7.24 -9.62 15.48
N PHE A 326 -8.33 -8.98 15.04
CA PHE A 326 -8.91 -9.19 13.71
C PHE A 326 -8.51 -8.07 12.75
N TYR A 327 -7.91 -8.46 11.61
CA TYR A 327 -7.43 -7.58 10.56
C TYR A 327 -8.28 -7.66 9.29
N VAL A 328 -8.51 -6.53 8.62
CA VAL A 328 -9.27 -6.41 7.36
C VAL A 328 -8.72 -5.26 6.50
N ASP A 329 -9.26 -5.00 5.31
CA ASP A 329 -8.75 -4.00 4.34
C ASP A 329 -7.38 -4.42 3.80
N ASP A 330 -7.31 -5.58 3.14
CA ASP A 330 -6.10 -6.09 2.46
C ASP A 330 -6.37 -6.34 0.99
N TRP A 331 -5.45 -5.91 0.12
CA TRP A 331 -5.59 -5.99 -1.32
C TRP A 331 -4.69 -7.10 -1.81
N ILE A 332 -5.17 -8.34 -1.62
CA ILE A 332 -4.29 -9.52 -1.62
C ILE A 332 -3.62 -9.72 -2.98
N TRP A 333 -4.25 -9.35 -4.08
CA TRP A 333 -3.66 -9.44 -5.43
C TRP A 333 -2.37 -8.61 -5.56
N ASP A 334 -2.27 -7.53 -4.80
CA ASP A 334 -1.12 -6.62 -4.76
C ASP A 334 -0.14 -7.03 -3.65
N THR A 335 -0.64 -7.22 -2.43
CA THR A 335 0.18 -7.30 -1.22
C THR A 335 0.89 -8.64 -1.05
N TYR A 336 0.42 -9.73 -1.67
CA TYR A 336 1.06 -11.06 -1.57
C TYR A 336 2.50 -11.07 -2.09
N ARG A 337 2.79 -10.17 -3.05
CA ARG A 337 4.05 -10.13 -3.79
C ARG A 337 5.23 -9.78 -2.92
N ALA A 338 5.05 -8.80 -2.03
CA ALA A 338 6.15 -8.27 -1.22
C ALA A 338 5.72 -7.76 0.16
N THR A 339 4.52 -7.22 0.34
CA THR A 339 4.09 -6.69 1.66
C THR A 339 3.98 -7.79 2.71
N HIS A 340 3.30 -8.90 2.39
CA HIS A 340 3.24 -10.08 3.28
C HIS A 340 4.64 -10.70 3.51
N PRO A 341 5.48 -10.93 2.46
CA PRO A 341 6.87 -11.36 2.62
C PRO A 341 7.73 -10.45 3.52
N LEU A 342 7.55 -9.13 3.47
CA LEU A 342 8.24 -8.18 4.34
C LEU A 342 7.78 -8.36 5.78
N ARG A 343 6.46 -8.46 6.00
CA ARG A 343 5.88 -8.65 7.33
C ARG A 343 6.32 -9.96 7.97
N ALA A 344 6.47 -11.05 7.21
CA ALA A 344 7.02 -12.31 7.72
C ALA A 344 8.44 -12.14 8.32
N LEU A 345 9.27 -11.24 7.78
CA LEU A 345 10.61 -10.96 8.32
C LEU A 345 10.57 -10.13 9.60
N ILE A 346 9.73 -9.09 9.65
CA ILE A 346 9.82 -8.03 10.69
C ILE A 346 8.66 -8.07 11.71
N ASP A 347 7.60 -8.81 11.46
CA ASP A 347 6.38 -8.88 12.29
C ASP A 347 5.58 -10.18 12.05
N ALA A 348 6.22 -11.33 12.24
CA ALA A 348 5.65 -12.65 11.98
C ALA A 348 4.38 -12.97 12.80
N GLU A 349 4.27 -12.43 14.02
CA GLU A 349 3.07 -12.58 14.85
C GLU A 349 1.86 -11.92 14.18
N ARG A 350 2.00 -10.64 13.79
CA ARG A 350 0.94 -9.92 13.07
C ARG A 350 0.60 -10.59 11.75
N GLU A 351 1.60 -11.08 11.00
CA GLU A 351 1.35 -11.82 9.78
C GLU A 351 0.49 -13.07 10.04
N GLY A 352 0.75 -13.79 11.14
CA GLY A 352 -0.08 -14.90 11.57
C GLY A 352 -1.52 -14.49 11.91
N ASP A 353 -1.72 -13.34 12.56
CA ASP A 353 -3.04 -12.79 12.89
C ASP A 353 -3.84 -12.37 11.65
N ILE A 354 -3.16 -11.80 10.65
CA ILE A 354 -3.75 -11.43 9.37
C ILE A 354 -4.23 -12.68 8.61
N VAL A 355 -3.37 -13.69 8.47
CA VAL A 355 -3.75 -14.95 7.79
C VAL A 355 -4.90 -15.63 8.54
N ASN A 356 -4.88 -15.64 9.88
CA ASN A 356 -5.98 -16.15 10.68
C ASN A 356 -7.29 -15.35 10.46
N SER A 357 -7.20 -14.03 10.32
CA SER A 357 -8.36 -13.19 10.01
C SER A 357 -8.98 -13.56 8.67
N PHE A 358 -8.18 -13.90 7.66
CA PHE A 358 -8.70 -14.41 6.38
C PHE A 358 -9.49 -15.72 6.54
N LEU A 359 -9.06 -16.61 7.44
CA LEU A 359 -9.79 -17.85 7.73
C LEU A 359 -11.13 -17.57 8.42
N LEU A 360 -11.14 -16.63 9.37
CA LEU A 360 -12.36 -16.20 10.03
C LEU A 360 -13.33 -15.54 9.04
N MET A 361 -12.84 -14.71 8.11
CA MET A 361 -13.66 -14.15 7.03
C MET A 361 -14.27 -15.25 6.16
N ALA A 362 -13.47 -16.24 5.76
CA ALA A 362 -13.93 -17.36 4.95
C ALA A 362 -15.06 -18.13 5.67
N GLU A 363 -14.89 -18.41 6.96
CA GLU A 363 -15.92 -19.04 7.80
C GLU A 363 -17.19 -18.19 7.90
N GLN A 364 -17.03 -16.90 8.20
CA GLN A 364 -18.14 -15.95 8.40
C GLN A 364 -18.95 -15.72 7.12
N MET A 365 -18.33 -15.75 5.94
CA MET A 365 -19.05 -15.71 4.65
C MET A 365 -19.96 -16.93 4.43
N GLY A 366 -19.78 -18.02 5.18
CA GLY A 366 -20.57 -19.25 5.07
C GLY A 366 -20.24 -20.13 3.85
N THR A 367 -19.57 -19.59 2.83
CA THR A 367 -19.06 -20.37 1.68
C THR A 367 -17.74 -21.06 1.98
N ASN A 368 -16.99 -20.59 2.98
CA ASN A 368 -15.63 -21.01 3.26
C ASN A 368 -14.69 -20.82 2.04
N TRP A 369 -14.90 -19.74 1.28
CA TRP A 369 -13.99 -19.31 0.22
C TRP A 369 -12.99 -18.32 0.79
N MET A 370 -11.69 -18.59 0.59
CA MET A 370 -10.64 -17.63 0.93
C MET A 370 -10.96 -16.24 0.33
N PRO A 371 -10.84 -15.14 1.09
CA PRO A 371 -11.05 -13.82 0.53
C PRO A 371 -10.00 -13.46 -0.52
N THR A 372 -10.36 -12.56 -1.44
CA THR A 372 -9.43 -12.05 -2.48
C THR A 372 -9.17 -10.56 -2.35
N PHE A 373 -10.16 -9.77 -1.95
CA PHE A 373 -10.03 -8.34 -1.74
C PHE A 373 -10.85 -7.90 -0.50
N PRO A 374 -10.49 -8.40 0.69
CA PRO A 374 -11.23 -8.13 1.93
C PRO A 374 -11.19 -6.64 2.30
N GLU A 375 -12.34 -5.99 2.35
CA GLU A 375 -12.53 -4.60 2.79
C GLU A 375 -13.35 -4.55 4.09
N VAL A 376 -13.40 -3.39 4.75
CA VAL A 376 -14.25 -3.19 5.96
C VAL A 376 -15.74 -3.36 5.67
N THR A 377 -16.15 -3.37 4.40
CA THR A 377 -17.51 -3.56 3.92
C THR A 377 -17.80 -4.99 3.44
N GLY A 378 -16.82 -5.90 3.48
CA GLY A 378 -16.91 -7.28 2.99
C GLY A 378 -15.85 -7.57 1.93
N ASP A 379 -15.88 -8.76 1.33
CA ASP A 379 -14.98 -9.06 0.20
C ASP A 379 -15.54 -8.51 -1.11
N SER A 380 -14.87 -7.52 -1.68
CA SER A 380 -15.27 -6.91 -2.95
C SER A 380 -14.91 -7.76 -4.17
N ARG A 381 -14.11 -8.82 -3.98
CA ARG A 381 -13.73 -9.81 -5.01
C ARG A 381 -13.03 -9.21 -6.24
N ARG A 382 -12.45 -8.01 -6.11
CA ARG A 382 -11.74 -7.32 -7.19
C ARG A 382 -10.53 -8.10 -7.68
N MET A 383 -10.08 -7.73 -8.87
CA MET A 383 -8.98 -8.35 -9.60
C MET A 383 -9.28 -9.81 -9.96
N ASN A 384 -8.25 -10.53 -10.40
CA ASN A 384 -8.35 -11.90 -10.87
C ASN A 384 -7.73 -12.90 -9.88
N SER A 385 -7.96 -14.20 -10.13
CA SER A 385 -7.31 -15.31 -9.41
C SER A 385 -7.61 -15.36 -7.89
N ASN A 386 -6.85 -16.16 -7.12
CA ASN A 386 -7.09 -16.47 -5.71
C ASN A 386 -5.79 -16.43 -4.88
N HIS A 387 -5.01 -15.36 -5.02
CA HIS A 387 -3.65 -15.23 -4.47
C HIS A 387 -3.53 -15.28 -2.93
N GLY A 388 -4.64 -15.29 -2.18
CA GLY A 388 -4.61 -15.61 -0.74
C GLY A 388 -3.95 -16.94 -0.43
N VAL A 389 -3.99 -17.91 -1.36
CA VAL A 389 -3.25 -19.17 -1.24
C VAL A 389 -1.73 -18.96 -1.23
N ALA A 390 -1.21 -18.00 -1.99
CA ALA A 390 0.20 -17.66 -2.03
C ALA A 390 0.66 -17.07 -0.69
N THR A 391 -0.13 -16.16 -0.11
CA THR A 391 0.13 -15.60 1.22
C THR A 391 0.19 -16.69 2.30
N VAL A 392 -0.75 -17.64 2.29
CA VAL A 392 -0.78 -18.76 3.25
C VAL A 392 0.49 -19.61 3.18
N ILE A 393 0.86 -20.07 1.99
CA ILE A 393 2.03 -20.95 1.84
C ILE A 393 3.34 -20.21 2.09
N ASP A 394 3.43 -18.93 1.69
CA ASP A 394 4.61 -18.09 1.94
C ASP A 394 4.84 -17.94 3.44
N ALA A 395 3.81 -17.54 4.19
CA ALA A 395 3.84 -17.42 5.64
C ALA A 395 4.26 -18.75 6.29
N TYR A 396 3.64 -19.87 5.88
CA TYR A 396 3.97 -21.18 6.43
C TYR A 396 5.41 -21.60 6.15
N ARG A 397 5.92 -21.46 4.92
CA ARG A 397 7.31 -21.86 4.62
C ARG A 397 8.36 -20.92 5.22
N LYS A 398 7.96 -19.71 5.61
CA LYS A 398 8.79 -18.75 6.35
C LYS A 398 8.67 -18.85 7.87
N GLY A 399 8.00 -19.88 8.38
CA GLY A 399 7.95 -20.16 9.82
C GLY A 399 6.83 -19.45 10.59
N VAL A 400 5.94 -18.72 9.91
CA VAL A 400 4.73 -18.17 10.54
C VAL A 400 3.76 -19.31 10.84
N ARG A 401 3.38 -19.49 12.11
CA ARG A 401 2.56 -20.63 12.58
C ARG A 401 1.27 -20.21 13.27
N GLY A 402 0.93 -18.92 13.25
CA GLY A 402 -0.26 -18.37 13.88
C GLY A 402 -1.58 -18.78 13.21
N PHE A 403 -1.68 -19.82 12.40
CA PHE A 403 -2.94 -20.18 11.75
C PHE A 403 -3.01 -21.68 11.49
N ASP A 404 -4.23 -22.18 11.30
CA ASP A 404 -4.49 -23.58 11.00
C ASP A 404 -4.31 -23.83 9.50
N LEU A 405 -3.21 -24.50 9.13
CA LEU A 405 -2.89 -24.79 7.74
C LEU A 405 -3.92 -25.71 7.07
N ALA A 406 -4.54 -26.63 7.80
CA ALA A 406 -5.54 -27.54 7.25
C ALA A 406 -6.84 -26.80 6.93
N LYS A 407 -7.28 -25.88 7.80
CA LYS A 407 -8.40 -24.98 7.51
C LYS A 407 -8.09 -24.06 6.33
N ALA A 408 -6.87 -23.51 6.28
CA ALA A 408 -6.43 -22.67 5.18
C ALA A 408 -6.44 -23.40 3.84
N TYR A 409 -5.95 -24.65 3.81
CA TYR A 409 -6.01 -25.51 2.62
C TYR A 409 -7.44 -25.66 2.11
N GLU A 410 -8.40 -25.99 2.98
CA GLU A 410 -9.79 -26.16 2.56
C GLU A 410 -10.42 -24.84 2.09
N ALA A 411 -10.12 -23.71 2.74
CA ALA A 411 -10.62 -22.40 2.31
C ALA A 411 -10.06 -21.96 0.95
N CYS A 412 -8.75 -22.17 0.72
CA CYS A 412 -8.10 -21.91 -0.56
C CYS A 412 -8.66 -22.83 -1.66
N ARG A 413 -8.72 -24.14 -1.40
CA ARG A 413 -9.25 -25.11 -2.35
C ARG A 413 -10.67 -24.77 -2.79
N LYS A 414 -11.57 -24.49 -1.84
CA LYS A 414 -12.94 -24.09 -2.17
C LYS A 414 -12.99 -22.77 -2.93
N GLY A 415 -12.19 -21.77 -2.54
CA GLY A 415 -12.08 -20.51 -3.27
C GLY A 415 -11.59 -20.68 -4.72
N MET A 416 -10.84 -21.73 -5.03
CA MET A 416 -10.37 -22.01 -6.39
C MET A 416 -11.30 -22.95 -7.17
N GLU A 417 -12.00 -23.86 -6.51
CA GLU A 417 -12.77 -24.92 -7.17
C GLU A 417 -14.28 -24.66 -7.22
N GLU A 418 -14.82 -23.93 -6.25
CA GLU A 418 -16.25 -23.68 -6.05
C GLU A 418 -16.65 -22.23 -6.32
N LYS A 419 -15.75 -21.25 -6.15
CA LYS A 419 -15.92 -19.88 -6.65
C LYS A 419 -15.50 -19.82 -8.11
N THR A 420 -16.13 -18.94 -8.88
CA THR A 420 -15.69 -18.68 -10.25
C THR A 420 -14.30 -18.02 -10.32
N LEU A 421 -13.59 -18.31 -11.41
CA LEU A 421 -12.35 -17.70 -11.88
C LEU A 421 -12.59 -16.43 -12.71
N ILE A 422 -13.85 -16.07 -12.98
CA ILE A 422 -14.19 -14.79 -13.60
C ILE A 422 -13.68 -13.66 -12.67
N PRO A 423 -12.85 -12.72 -13.18
CA PRO A 423 -12.38 -11.57 -12.40
C PRO A 423 -13.54 -10.75 -11.84
N TRP A 424 -13.33 -10.10 -10.69
CA TRP A 424 -14.33 -9.21 -10.08
C TRP A 424 -15.67 -9.89 -9.74
N SER A 425 -15.65 -11.19 -9.41
CA SER A 425 -16.86 -11.97 -9.13
C SER A 425 -16.75 -12.88 -7.91
N GLY A 426 -17.77 -12.81 -7.05
CA GLY A 426 -18.01 -13.70 -5.92
C GLY A 426 -19.13 -14.71 -6.15
N LYS A 427 -19.37 -15.16 -7.38
CA LYS A 427 -20.39 -16.16 -7.69
C LYS A 427 -19.84 -17.59 -7.68
N PRO A 428 -20.70 -18.61 -7.53
CA PRO A 428 -20.30 -20.00 -7.70
C PRO A 428 -19.72 -20.28 -9.10
N ALA A 429 -18.85 -21.28 -9.19
CA ALA A 429 -18.24 -21.75 -10.42
C ALA A 429 -19.30 -22.15 -11.46
N GLY A 430 -19.05 -21.78 -12.71
CA GLY A 430 -19.89 -22.05 -13.88
C GLY A 430 -19.13 -22.75 -15.01
N TRP A 431 -19.61 -22.59 -16.24
CA TRP A 431 -19.06 -23.34 -17.38
C TRP A 431 -17.63 -22.92 -17.76
N LEU A 432 -17.24 -21.66 -17.56
CA LEU A 432 -15.86 -21.21 -17.80
C LEU A 432 -14.88 -21.93 -16.87
N ASP A 433 -15.30 -22.16 -15.62
CA ASP A 433 -14.52 -22.89 -14.62
C ASP A 433 -14.43 -24.38 -14.97
N GLN A 434 -15.53 -24.98 -15.43
CA GLN A 434 -15.52 -26.34 -15.94
C GLN A 434 -14.62 -26.49 -17.18
N PHE A 435 -14.67 -25.51 -18.09
CA PHE A 435 -13.79 -25.48 -19.26
C PHE A 435 -12.33 -25.39 -18.84
N TYR A 436 -11.98 -24.53 -17.86
CA TYR A 436 -10.63 -24.47 -17.31
C TYR A 436 -10.19 -25.82 -16.72
N LYS A 437 -11.05 -26.48 -15.94
CA LYS A 437 -10.74 -27.79 -15.35
C LYS A 437 -10.47 -28.87 -16.41
N GLU A 438 -11.19 -28.83 -17.54
CA GLU A 438 -11.06 -29.82 -18.63
C GLU A 438 -9.89 -29.52 -19.57
N HIS A 439 -9.67 -28.25 -19.92
CA HIS A 439 -8.74 -27.84 -20.97
C HIS A 439 -7.50 -27.09 -20.47
N GLY A 440 -7.49 -26.67 -19.21
CA GLY A 440 -6.36 -25.98 -18.57
C GLY A 440 -6.11 -24.56 -19.05
N TYR A 441 -7.12 -23.86 -19.57
CA TYR A 441 -7.08 -22.43 -19.88
C TYR A 441 -8.49 -21.82 -19.96
N ILE A 442 -8.61 -20.51 -19.77
CA ILE A 442 -9.87 -19.77 -19.98
C ILE A 442 -10.00 -19.40 -21.46
N PRO A 443 -11.13 -19.69 -22.13
CA PRO A 443 -11.27 -19.43 -23.56
C PRO A 443 -11.55 -17.94 -23.82
N ALA A 444 -10.73 -17.36 -24.69
CA ALA A 444 -10.92 -16.01 -25.22
C ALA A 444 -12.09 -15.96 -26.21
N LEU A 445 -12.69 -14.77 -26.33
CA LEU A 445 -13.64 -14.46 -27.38
C LEU A 445 -12.88 -14.01 -28.64
N ARG A 446 -13.42 -14.32 -29.82
CA ARG A 446 -12.89 -13.74 -31.07
C ARG A 446 -13.30 -12.28 -31.20
N PRO A 447 -12.53 -11.44 -31.91
CA PRO A 447 -12.94 -10.05 -32.19
C PRO A 447 -14.35 -9.98 -32.78
N GLY A 448 -15.23 -9.20 -32.14
CA GLY A 448 -16.63 -9.03 -32.53
C GLY A 448 -17.60 -10.11 -32.00
N GLU A 449 -17.11 -11.16 -31.34
CA GLU A 449 -17.95 -12.12 -30.65
C GLU A 449 -18.54 -11.50 -29.37
N LYS A 450 -19.80 -11.82 -29.07
CA LYS A 450 -20.51 -11.29 -27.92
C LYS A 450 -20.24 -12.15 -26.68
N GLU A 451 -19.98 -11.51 -25.55
CA GLU A 451 -19.99 -12.18 -24.24
C GLU A 451 -21.40 -12.70 -23.92
N THR A 452 -21.49 -13.99 -23.61
CA THR A 452 -22.74 -14.71 -23.32
C THR A 452 -22.88 -15.12 -21.86
N VAL A 453 -21.81 -14.98 -21.07
CA VAL A 453 -21.82 -15.29 -19.64
C VAL A 453 -22.24 -14.06 -18.85
N GLU A 454 -23.44 -14.08 -18.28
CA GLU A 454 -24.02 -12.95 -17.53
C GLU A 454 -23.12 -12.45 -16.38
N ASN A 455 -22.39 -13.37 -15.75
CA ASN A 455 -21.50 -13.05 -14.63
C ASN A 455 -20.18 -12.37 -15.05
N VAL A 456 -19.84 -12.34 -16.34
CA VAL A 456 -18.64 -11.65 -16.82
C VAL A 456 -18.93 -10.16 -16.87
N SER A 457 -18.12 -9.38 -16.15
CA SER A 457 -18.20 -7.91 -16.17
C SER A 457 -18.04 -7.37 -17.58
N MET A 458 -18.92 -6.45 -17.97
CA MET A 458 -18.83 -5.78 -19.27
C MET A 458 -17.55 -4.95 -19.43
N TRP A 459 -16.96 -4.52 -18.30
CA TRP A 459 -15.73 -3.73 -18.25
C TRP A 459 -14.50 -4.62 -18.05
N GLU A 460 -14.53 -5.51 -17.06
CA GLU A 460 -13.35 -6.33 -16.68
C GLU A 460 -13.14 -7.56 -17.56
N LYS A 461 -14.17 -8.01 -18.27
CA LYS A 461 -14.11 -9.13 -19.23
C LYS A 461 -13.61 -10.43 -18.58
N ARG A 462 -13.12 -11.36 -19.40
CA ARG A 462 -12.62 -12.69 -18.98
C ARG A 462 -11.15 -12.70 -18.59
N GLN A 463 -10.34 -11.79 -19.14
CA GLN A 463 -8.89 -11.73 -18.93
C GLN A 463 -8.19 -13.11 -19.07
N PRO A 464 -8.46 -13.87 -20.14
CA PRO A 464 -8.17 -15.30 -20.25
C PRO A 464 -6.70 -15.68 -20.03
N ILE A 465 -5.75 -14.85 -20.45
CA ILE A 465 -4.32 -15.08 -20.22
C ILE A 465 -3.97 -14.79 -18.76
N ALA A 466 -4.32 -13.62 -18.24
CA ALA A 466 -4.03 -13.25 -16.86
C ALA A 466 -4.60 -14.27 -15.87
N VAL A 467 -5.88 -14.64 -16.01
CA VAL A 467 -6.54 -15.64 -15.17
C VAL A 467 -5.91 -17.02 -15.31
N THR A 468 -5.53 -17.45 -16.53
CA THR A 468 -4.92 -18.78 -16.73
C THR A 468 -3.55 -18.87 -16.05
N LEU A 469 -2.73 -17.82 -16.19
CA LEU A 469 -1.40 -17.75 -15.60
C LEU A 469 -1.46 -17.64 -14.07
N GLY A 470 -2.27 -16.72 -13.55
CA GLY A 470 -2.48 -16.54 -12.12
C GLY A 470 -3.05 -17.78 -11.43
N THR A 471 -4.04 -18.44 -12.05
CA THR A 471 -4.61 -19.70 -11.52
C THR A 471 -3.59 -20.83 -11.52
N ALA A 472 -2.70 -20.91 -12.52
CA ALA A 472 -1.64 -21.92 -12.53
C ALA A 472 -0.64 -21.73 -11.38
N TYR A 473 -0.30 -20.48 -11.06
CA TYR A 473 0.51 -20.14 -9.89
C TYR A 473 -0.20 -20.46 -8.56
N ASP A 474 -1.49 -20.13 -8.45
CA ASP A 474 -2.30 -20.46 -7.27
C ASP A 474 -2.41 -21.97 -7.05
N GLN A 475 -2.55 -22.74 -8.12
CA GLN A 475 -2.55 -24.21 -8.07
C GLN A 475 -1.20 -24.75 -7.61
N TRP A 476 -0.08 -24.18 -8.06
CA TRP A 476 1.21 -24.53 -7.49
C TRP A 476 1.24 -24.31 -5.98
N CYS A 477 0.82 -23.12 -5.51
CA CYS A 477 0.76 -22.78 -4.09
C CYS A 477 -0.12 -23.76 -3.30
N LEU A 478 -1.30 -24.11 -3.81
CA LEU A 478 -2.20 -25.08 -3.16
C LEU A 478 -1.58 -26.47 -3.08
N GLY A 479 -0.88 -26.91 -4.14
CA GLY A 479 -0.12 -28.16 -4.16
C GLY A 479 1.02 -28.16 -3.14
N GLN A 480 1.67 -27.02 -2.91
CA GLN A 480 2.67 -26.87 -1.86
C GLN A 480 2.03 -27.03 -0.47
N ILE A 481 0.85 -26.44 -0.21
CA ILE A 481 0.13 -26.63 1.06
C ILE A 481 -0.25 -28.10 1.24
N ALA A 482 -0.77 -28.76 0.19
CA ALA A 482 -1.11 -30.18 0.21
C ALA A 482 0.13 -31.03 0.60
N GLN A 483 1.30 -30.70 0.07
CA GLN A 483 2.56 -31.36 0.40
C GLN A 483 2.92 -31.21 1.89
N GLU A 484 2.83 -30.00 2.46
CA GLU A 484 3.08 -29.76 3.89
C GLU A 484 2.11 -30.54 4.80
N LEU A 485 0.89 -30.79 4.32
CA LEU A 485 -0.14 -31.57 5.03
C LEU A 485 -0.03 -33.09 4.78
N GLY A 486 0.93 -33.56 3.97
CA GLY A 486 1.08 -34.97 3.62
C GLY A 486 0.01 -35.51 2.64
N LYS A 487 -0.76 -34.62 1.99
CA LYS A 487 -1.78 -34.95 0.98
C LYS A 487 -1.12 -35.16 -0.39
N LYS A 488 -0.45 -36.30 -0.56
CA LYS A 488 0.44 -36.55 -1.71
C LYS A 488 -0.30 -36.54 -3.06
N ASP A 489 -1.46 -37.18 -3.14
CA ASP A 489 -2.20 -37.28 -4.42
C ASP A 489 -2.70 -35.90 -4.87
N GLU A 490 -3.17 -35.08 -3.94
CA GLU A 490 -3.56 -33.69 -4.20
C GLU A 490 -2.37 -32.81 -4.54
N ALA A 491 -1.22 -32.99 -3.87
CA ALA A 491 0.01 -32.28 -4.20
C ALA A 491 0.46 -32.59 -5.64
N ASP A 492 0.46 -33.87 -6.04
CA ASP A 492 0.81 -34.30 -7.39
C ASP A 492 -0.21 -33.81 -8.44
N TYR A 493 -1.50 -33.80 -8.10
CA TYR A 493 -2.57 -33.26 -8.95
C TYR A 493 -2.38 -31.76 -9.22
N TYR A 494 -2.25 -30.95 -8.17
CA TYR A 494 -2.11 -29.51 -8.34
C TYR A 494 -0.75 -29.10 -8.91
N LEU A 495 0.31 -29.89 -8.68
CA LEU A 495 1.58 -29.70 -9.39
C LEU A 495 1.38 -29.86 -10.91
N LYS A 496 0.64 -30.86 -11.38
CA LYS A 496 0.31 -31.00 -12.81
C LYS A 496 -0.51 -29.82 -13.33
N CYS A 497 -1.55 -29.41 -12.59
CA CYS A 497 -2.36 -28.26 -12.95
C CYS A 497 -1.55 -26.95 -13.01
N SER A 498 -0.52 -26.81 -12.18
CA SER A 498 0.34 -25.62 -12.22
C SER A 498 1.11 -25.41 -13.52
N TYR A 499 1.15 -26.41 -14.41
CA TYR A 499 1.72 -26.30 -15.76
C TYR A 499 0.70 -25.86 -16.82
N ASN A 500 -0.54 -25.56 -16.43
CA ASN A 500 -1.61 -25.12 -17.33
C ASN A 500 -1.25 -23.88 -18.17
N TYR A 501 -0.33 -23.03 -17.70
CA TYR A 501 0.21 -21.91 -18.49
C TYR A 501 0.78 -22.35 -19.85
N ARG A 502 1.30 -23.58 -19.97
CA ARG A 502 1.82 -24.12 -21.23
C ARG A 502 0.73 -24.28 -22.29
N ASN A 503 -0.53 -24.46 -21.89
CA ASN A 503 -1.63 -24.62 -22.84
C ASN A 503 -1.85 -23.36 -23.69
N VAL A 504 -1.50 -22.18 -23.18
CA VAL A 504 -1.61 -20.91 -23.89
C VAL A 504 -0.27 -20.38 -24.38
N PHE A 505 0.83 -21.12 -24.21
CA PHE A 505 2.13 -20.70 -24.76
C PHE A 505 2.19 -20.96 -26.26
N ASN A 506 2.44 -19.91 -27.05
CA ASN A 506 2.67 -20.04 -28.48
C ASN A 506 4.19 -20.11 -28.76
N PRO A 507 4.74 -21.26 -29.17
CA PRO A 507 6.17 -21.41 -29.39
C PRO A 507 6.70 -20.63 -30.61
N GLU A 508 5.83 -20.24 -31.55
CA GLU A 508 6.23 -19.47 -32.73
C GLU A 508 6.54 -18.01 -32.36
N THR A 509 5.77 -17.44 -31.42
CA THR A 509 5.95 -16.06 -30.97
C THR A 509 6.76 -15.97 -29.67
N GLY A 510 6.74 -17.02 -28.86
CA GLY A 510 7.35 -17.05 -27.53
C GLY A 510 6.57 -16.29 -26.45
N PHE A 511 5.27 -16.05 -26.68
CA PHE A 511 4.35 -15.37 -25.75
C PHE A 511 3.20 -16.29 -25.32
N PHE A 512 2.57 -15.95 -24.20
CA PHE A 512 1.25 -16.49 -23.87
C PHE A 512 0.20 -15.82 -24.75
N HIS A 513 -0.56 -16.62 -25.49
CA HIS A 513 -1.38 -16.20 -26.60
C HIS A 513 -2.83 -16.66 -26.38
N PRO A 514 -3.82 -15.75 -26.41
CA PRO A 514 -5.23 -16.11 -26.23
C PRO A 514 -5.68 -17.18 -27.22
N LYS A 515 -6.41 -18.18 -26.72
CA LYS A 515 -7.05 -19.23 -27.52
C LYS A 515 -8.54 -19.19 -27.33
N ASP A 516 -9.29 -19.45 -28.40
CA ASP A 516 -10.73 -19.64 -28.29
C ASP A 516 -11.09 -21.00 -27.65
N LYS A 517 -12.39 -21.21 -27.46
CA LYS A 517 -12.95 -22.45 -26.91
C LYS A 517 -12.70 -23.69 -27.79
N ASP A 518 -12.37 -23.51 -29.07
CA ASP A 518 -12.09 -24.59 -30.01
C ASP A 518 -10.57 -24.91 -30.09
N GLY A 519 -9.77 -24.30 -29.21
CA GLY A 519 -8.32 -24.54 -29.11
C GLY A 519 -7.47 -23.74 -30.10
N LYS A 520 -8.05 -22.80 -30.85
CA LYS A 520 -7.35 -22.03 -31.88
C LYS A 520 -6.85 -20.70 -31.31
N PHE A 521 -5.58 -20.39 -31.57
CA PHE A 521 -5.03 -19.07 -31.25
C PHE A 521 -5.80 -17.95 -31.97
N ILE A 522 -5.99 -16.82 -31.28
CA ILE A 522 -6.62 -15.62 -31.84
C ILE A 522 -5.63 -14.93 -32.77
N THR A 523 -5.96 -14.78 -34.05
CA THR A 523 -5.07 -14.15 -35.04
C THR A 523 -5.84 -13.20 -35.97
N PRO A 524 -5.26 -12.08 -36.40
CA PRO A 524 -3.96 -11.53 -35.98
C PRO A 524 -3.99 -11.01 -34.52
N LEU A 525 -2.81 -10.87 -33.91
CA LEU A 525 -2.66 -10.32 -32.54
C LEU A 525 -1.36 -9.51 -32.43
N ASP A 526 -1.45 -8.26 -31.99
CA ASP A 526 -0.32 -7.42 -31.57
C ASP A 526 -0.22 -7.39 -30.04
N TYR A 527 0.80 -8.04 -29.49
CA TYR A 527 1.04 -8.14 -28.04
C TYR A 527 1.23 -6.80 -27.31
N ARG A 528 1.42 -5.70 -28.05
CA ARG A 528 1.58 -4.37 -27.47
C ARG A 528 0.26 -3.71 -27.15
N TYR A 529 -0.81 -3.98 -27.92
CA TYR A 529 -2.04 -3.17 -27.90
C TYR A 529 -3.34 -3.97 -27.95
N ASP A 530 -3.33 -5.18 -28.54
CA ASP A 530 -4.55 -5.96 -28.67
C ASP A 530 -4.99 -6.56 -27.34
N GLY A 531 -6.30 -6.63 -27.14
CA GLY A 531 -6.92 -6.97 -25.84
C GLY A 531 -7.94 -5.93 -25.36
N GLY A 532 -8.27 -4.92 -26.17
CA GLY A 532 -9.25 -3.91 -25.77
C GLY A 532 -8.71 -2.96 -24.71
N LEU A 533 -9.60 -2.18 -24.08
CA LEU A 533 -9.23 -1.14 -23.13
C LEU A 533 -8.65 -1.74 -21.84
N GLY A 534 -7.44 -1.32 -21.47
CA GLY A 534 -6.62 -1.91 -20.41
C GLY A 534 -6.20 -3.35 -20.68
N ALA A 535 -6.20 -3.78 -21.95
CA ALA A 535 -5.92 -5.16 -22.38
C ALA A 535 -6.88 -6.24 -21.83
N ARG A 536 -8.01 -5.84 -21.22
CA ARG A 536 -8.94 -6.70 -20.44
C ARG A 536 -9.58 -7.85 -21.22
N ASP A 537 -9.71 -7.77 -22.54
CA ASP A 537 -10.24 -8.89 -23.34
C ASP A 537 -9.34 -10.13 -23.28
N TYR A 538 -8.02 -9.96 -23.04
CA TYR A 538 -7.04 -11.05 -23.01
C TYR A 538 -6.17 -11.08 -21.76
N TYR A 539 -5.71 -9.93 -21.30
CA TYR A 539 -4.79 -9.73 -20.17
C TYR A 539 -5.50 -8.93 -19.07
N ASP A 540 -4.76 -8.33 -18.13
CA ASP A 540 -5.32 -7.49 -17.07
C ASP A 540 -4.37 -6.34 -16.73
N GLU A 541 -4.84 -5.10 -16.94
CA GLU A 541 -4.17 -3.81 -16.74
C GLU A 541 -2.88 -3.56 -17.55
N ASN A 542 -2.17 -4.61 -17.95
CA ASN A 542 -0.96 -4.60 -18.77
C ASN A 542 -1.10 -5.52 -19.98
N ASN A 543 -0.22 -5.30 -20.96
CA ASN A 543 -0.26 -6.03 -22.23
C ASN A 543 0.52 -7.36 -22.23
N GLY A 544 0.59 -8.01 -23.39
CA GLY A 544 1.26 -9.29 -23.57
C GLY A 544 2.78 -9.26 -23.31
N TYR A 545 3.44 -8.11 -23.40
CA TYR A 545 4.85 -7.99 -23.02
C TYR A 545 5.09 -8.18 -21.53
N ILE A 546 4.13 -7.80 -20.68
CA ILE A 546 4.22 -8.01 -19.23
C ILE A 546 3.83 -9.44 -18.88
N TYR A 547 2.68 -9.91 -19.36
CA TYR A 547 2.19 -11.26 -19.03
C TYR A 547 3.05 -12.40 -19.58
N ARG A 548 3.94 -12.13 -20.54
CA ARG A 548 4.98 -13.09 -20.99
C ARG A 548 5.82 -13.65 -19.82
N TRP A 549 5.89 -12.94 -18.70
CA TRP A 549 6.77 -13.27 -17.57
C TRP A 549 6.03 -13.79 -16.34
N ASP A 550 4.70 -13.94 -16.41
CA ASP A 550 3.86 -14.24 -15.25
C ASP A 550 3.75 -15.74 -14.97
N VAL A 551 4.90 -16.40 -14.80
CA VAL A 551 5.05 -17.81 -14.39
C VAL A 551 6.01 -17.87 -13.22
N GLN A 552 5.65 -17.17 -12.16
CA GLN A 552 6.56 -16.84 -11.05
C GLN A 552 7.03 -18.07 -10.29
N HIS A 553 6.22 -19.14 -10.23
CA HIS A 553 6.60 -20.42 -9.62
C HIS A 553 7.62 -21.21 -10.43
N ASN A 554 7.67 -21.06 -11.76
CA ASN A 554 8.46 -21.94 -12.63
C ASN A 554 9.22 -21.21 -13.74
N ILE A 555 10.05 -20.24 -13.33
CA ILE A 555 10.87 -19.44 -14.25
C ILE A 555 11.88 -20.31 -15.01
N GLY A 556 12.43 -21.36 -14.39
CA GLY A 556 13.31 -22.32 -15.08
C GLY A 556 12.62 -23.01 -16.27
N ASP A 557 11.34 -23.33 -16.15
CA ASP A 557 10.57 -23.84 -17.29
C ASP A 557 10.28 -22.77 -18.33
N LEU A 558 9.93 -21.56 -17.91
CA LEU A 558 9.70 -20.44 -18.83
C LEU A 558 10.95 -20.15 -19.69
N ILE A 559 12.14 -20.20 -19.09
CA ILE A 559 13.42 -20.12 -19.83
C ILE A 559 13.51 -21.21 -20.89
N SER A 560 13.14 -22.45 -20.55
CA SER A 560 13.15 -23.58 -21.47
C SER A 560 12.17 -23.38 -22.63
N LEU A 561 10.96 -22.90 -22.35
CA LEU A 561 9.92 -22.59 -23.36
C LEU A 561 10.33 -21.48 -24.32
N VAL A 562 10.99 -20.43 -23.83
CA VAL A 562 11.52 -19.33 -24.66
C VAL A 562 12.76 -19.77 -25.48
N GLY A 563 13.39 -20.88 -25.10
CA GLY A 563 14.49 -21.50 -25.84
C GLY A 563 15.88 -21.22 -25.26
N GLY A 564 15.97 -21.13 -23.92
CA GLY A 564 17.22 -21.06 -23.16
C GLY A 564 17.62 -19.64 -22.73
N ASN A 565 18.65 -19.57 -21.88
CA ASN A 565 19.07 -18.34 -21.19
C ASN A 565 19.32 -17.15 -22.13
N ASP A 566 19.95 -17.37 -23.28
CA ASP A 566 20.28 -16.26 -24.19
C ASP A 566 19.06 -15.68 -24.90
N LYS A 567 18.14 -16.52 -25.37
CA LYS A 567 16.87 -16.05 -25.95
C LYS A 567 15.99 -15.38 -24.91
N PHE A 568 15.95 -15.94 -23.70
CA PHE A 568 15.23 -15.35 -22.58
C PHE A 568 15.78 -13.98 -22.19
N THR A 569 17.11 -13.84 -22.08
CA THR A 569 17.77 -12.55 -21.84
C THR A 569 17.46 -11.56 -22.96
N ALA A 570 17.57 -11.98 -24.22
CA ALA A 570 17.30 -11.11 -25.36
C ALA A 570 15.85 -10.64 -25.38
N ALA A 571 14.90 -11.48 -24.99
CA ALA A 571 13.50 -11.13 -24.87
C ALA A 571 13.21 -10.14 -23.72
N LEU A 572 13.91 -10.27 -22.58
CA LEU A 572 13.86 -9.25 -21.51
C LEU A 572 14.41 -7.92 -22.01
N ASP A 573 15.59 -7.93 -22.64
CA ASP A 573 16.19 -6.73 -23.21
C ASP A 573 15.30 -6.11 -24.29
N ASP A 574 14.67 -6.92 -25.13
CA ASP A 574 13.71 -6.46 -26.14
C ASP A 574 12.55 -5.71 -25.49
N MET A 575 11.86 -6.29 -24.49
CA MET A 575 10.79 -5.61 -23.76
C MET A 575 11.21 -4.21 -23.26
N PHE A 576 12.39 -4.09 -22.65
CA PHE A 576 12.87 -2.80 -22.14
C PHE A 576 13.27 -1.79 -23.23
N ASN A 577 13.48 -2.23 -24.47
CA ASN A 577 13.95 -1.40 -25.58
C ASN A 577 12.89 -1.20 -26.68
N THR A 578 11.83 -2.03 -26.74
CA THR A 578 10.75 -1.88 -27.71
C THR A 578 10.01 -0.57 -27.43
N PRO A 579 9.96 0.38 -28.38
CA PRO A 579 9.26 1.65 -28.18
C PRO A 579 7.74 1.42 -28.18
N LEU A 580 6.99 2.36 -27.57
CA LEU A 580 5.53 2.34 -27.53
C LEU A 580 4.86 2.25 -28.91
N GLY A 581 5.57 2.54 -30.01
CA GLY A 581 5.09 2.40 -31.38
C GLY A 581 3.97 3.38 -31.79
N MET A 582 3.53 4.24 -30.87
CA MET A 582 2.58 5.33 -31.08
C MET A 582 2.85 6.47 -30.10
N SER A 583 2.09 7.56 -30.17
CA SER A 583 2.23 8.65 -29.19
C SER A 583 1.74 8.22 -27.81
N LYS A 584 2.32 8.82 -26.74
CA LYS A 584 1.99 8.46 -25.36
C LYS A 584 0.49 8.59 -25.04
N TRP A 585 -0.17 9.64 -25.51
CA TRP A 585 -1.60 9.83 -25.23
C TRP A 585 -2.46 8.74 -25.87
N GLN A 586 -2.11 8.28 -27.08
CA GLN A 586 -2.81 7.17 -27.74
C GLN A 586 -2.61 5.88 -26.94
N PHE A 587 -1.35 5.60 -26.56
CA PHE A 587 -1.02 4.42 -25.77
C PHE A 587 -1.82 4.40 -24.46
N TYR A 588 -1.77 5.48 -23.66
CA TYR A 588 -2.48 5.55 -22.39
C TYR A 588 -4.01 5.61 -22.52
N SER A 589 -4.54 6.07 -23.66
CA SER A 589 -5.99 5.98 -23.91
C SER A 589 -6.46 4.54 -24.13
N THR A 590 -5.54 3.62 -24.48
CA THR A 590 -5.81 2.18 -24.62
C THR A 590 -5.34 1.39 -23.41
N LEU A 591 -4.23 1.78 -22.79
CA LEU A 591 -3.61 1.10 -21.64
C LEU A 591 -3.36 2.13 -20.52
N PRO A 592 -4.42 2.59 -19.83
CA PRO A 592 -4.31 3.65 -18.82
C PRO A 592 -3.51 3.24 -17.59
N ASP A 593 -3.48 1.93 -17.30
CA ASP A 593 -2.86 1.35 -16.10
C ASP A 593 -1.37 1.00 -16.36
N HIS A 594 -0.94 0.95 -17.63
CA HIS A 594 0.43 0.64 -18.06
C HIS A 594 1.32 1.90 -18.10
N THR A 595 1.45 2.59 -16.97
CA THR A 595 2.26 3.81 -16.83
C THR A 595 3.71 3.50 -16.44
N GLY A 596 4.54 4.51 -16.15
CA GLY A 596 5.95 4.29 -15.79
C GLY A 596 6.78 3.58 -16.87
N ASN A 597 6.50 3.82 -18.17
CA ASN A 597 7.04 2.97 -19.24
C ASN A 597 8.56 3.05 -19.41
N VAL A 598 9.22 1.88 -19.45
CA VAL A 598 10.60 1.70 -19.92
C VAL A 598 10.58 0.72 -21.10
N GLY A 599 10.42 1.25 -22.32
CA GLY A 599 10.01 0.43 -23.45
C GLY A 599 8.58 -0.07 -23.24
N MET A 600 8.36 -1.38 -23.35
CA MET A 600 7.09 -2.05 -23.02
C MET A 600 6.98 -2.48 -21.55
N TYR A 601 8.01 -2.28 -20.73
CA TYR A 601 7.94 -2.52 -19.29
C TYR A 601 7.09 -1.46 -18.58
N SER A 602 6.27 -1.86 -17.59
CA SER A 602 5.58 -0.96 -16.66
C SER A 602 6.31 -0.95 -15.32
N MET A 603 6.75 0.21 -14.80
CA MET A 603 7.17 0.28 -13.39
C MET A 603 5.98 0.51 -12.44
N ALA A 604 4.80 0.75 -13.01
CA ALA A 604 3.68 1.36 -12.31
C ALA A 604 2.58 0.37 -11.90
N ASN A 605 2.79 -0.93 -12.09
CA ASN A 605 1.76 -1.94 -11.85
C ASN A 605 2.40 -3.32 -11.54
N GLU A 606 1.67 -4.12 -10.76
CA GLU A 606 2.11 -5.23 -9.92
C GLU A 606 2.68 -6.44 -10.69
N PRO A 607 2.08 -6.88 -11.83
CA PRO A 607 2.59 -8.00 -12.62
C PRO A 607 3.98 -7.73 -13.21
N SER A 608 4.49 -6.51 -13.11
CA SER A 608 5.80 -6.12 -13.63
C SER A 608 6.92 -6.13 -12.59
N LEU A 609 6.59 -6.14 -11.28
CA LEU A 609 7.57 -5.85 -10.23
C LEU A 609 8.70 -6.88 -10.14
N HIS A 610 8.43 -8.16 -10.40
CA HIS A 610 9.43 -9.23 -10.34
C HIS A 610 10.32 -9.31 -11.58
N ILE A 611 9.87 -8.81 -12.73
CA ILE A 611 10.51 -9.01 -14.05
C ILE A 611 12.01 -8.63 -14.07
N PRO A 612 12.47 -7.49 -13.48
CA PRO A 612 13.88 -7.14 -13.50
C PRO A 612 14.79 -8.14 -12.77
N TYR A 613 14.25 -8.96 -11.86
CA TYR A 613 15.00 -10.01 -11.16
C TYR A 613 15.17 -11.28 -12.00
N LEU A 614 14.46 -11.42 -13.12
CA LEU A 614 14.51 -12.62 -13.95
C LEU A 614 15.85 -12.83 -14.66
N TYR A 615 16.70 -11.80 -14.78
CA TYR A 615 18.07 -12.01 -15.27
C TYR A 615 18.91 -12.88 -14.33
N ASN A 616 18.60 -12.93 -13.02
CA ASN A 616 19.26 -13.85 -12.08
C ASN A 616 19.04 -15.31 -12.50
N TYR A 617 17.81 -15.65 -12.91
CA TYR A 617 17.45 -16.99 -13.38
C TYR A 617 18.14 -17.36 -14.70
N ALA A 618 18.41 -16.37 -15.56
CA ALA A 618 19.16 -16.56 -16.80
C ALA A 618 20.70 -16.52 -16.63
N GLY A 619 21.20 -16.46 -15.39
CA GLY A 619 22.64 -16.45 -15.09
C GLY A 619 23.33 -15.12 -15.42
N LYS A 620 22.60 -14.00 -15.41
CA LYS A 620 23.11 -12.65 -15.73
C LYS A 620 22.79 -11.63 -14.63
N PRO A 621 23.18 -11.86 -13.36
CA PRO A 621 22.78 -11.02 -12.23
C PRO A 621 23.23 -9.55 -12.31
N TRP A 622 24.32 -9.26 -13.01
CA TRP A 622 24.73 -7.87 -13.26
C TRP A 622 23.71 -7.06 -14.08
N MET A 623 22.85 -7.73 -14.86
CA MET A 623 21.76 -7.06 -15.59
C MET A 623 20.60 -6.72 -14.64
N THR A 624 20.26 -7.59 -13.68
CA THR A 624 19.33 -7.27 -12.59
C THR A 624 19.83 -6.08 -11.77
N GLN A 625 21.10 -6.12 -11.33
CA GLN A 625 21.73 -5.03 -10.58
C GLN A 625 21.62 -3.68 -11.29
N LYS A 626 21.97 -3.64 -12.58
CA LYS A 626 21.82 -2.44 -13.41
C LYS A 626 20.37 -2.00 -13.50
N ARG A 627 19.46 -2.92 -13.84
CA ARG A 627 18.07 -2.60 -14.15
C ARG A 627 17.33 -2.07 -12.92
N ILE A 628 17.43 -2.75 -11.78
CA ILE A 628 16.81 -2.32 -10.52
C ILE A 628 17.29 -0.93 -10.13
N ARG A 629 18.61 -0.68 -10.13
CA ARG A 629 19.15 0.64 -9.78
C ARG A 629 18.70 1.73 -10.75
N THR A 630 18.55 1.42 -12.03
CA THR A 630 18.02 2.36 -13.01
C THR A 630 16.53 2.65 -12.78
N LEU A 631 15.71 1.63 -12.57
CA LEU A 631 14.27 1.77 -12.37
C LEU A 631 13.95 2.57 -11.09
N LEU A 632 14.63 2.26 -9.99
CA LEU A 632 14.49 3.00 -8.73
C LEU A 632 14.75 4.50 -8.92
N THR A 633 15.88 4.85 -9.57
CA THR A 633 16.25 6.25 -9.83
C THR A 633 15.32 6.96 -10.82
N GLN A 634 14.73 6.24 -11.79
CA GLN A 634 13.89 6.85 -12.82
C GLN A 634 12.48 7.19 -12.32
N TRP A 635 11.93 6.37 -11.42
CA TRP A 635 10.49 6.40 -11.14
C TRP A 635 10.11 6.73 -9.71
N PHE A 636 11.03 6.61 -8.75
CA PHE A 636 10.76 6.90 -7.35
C PHE A 636 11.56 8.12 -6.91
N ARG A 637 10.84 9.17 -6.51
CA ARG A 637 11.40 10.50 -6.25
C ARG A 637 10.74 11.07 -5.01
N ASN A 638 11.48 11.84 -4.23
CA ASN A 638 10.95 12.55 -3.07
C ASN A 638 10.14 13.80 -3.49
N ASP A 639 9.06 13.61 -4.25
CA ASP A 639 8.19 14.69 -4.72
C ASP A 639 6.73 14.24 -4.94
N LEU A 640 5.86 15.21 -5.25
CA LEU A 640 4.42 14.99 -5.44
C LEU A 640 4.09 13.99 -6.56
N MET A 641 4.96 13.81 -7.56
CA MET A 641 4.83 12.85 -8.65
C MET A 641 5.84 11.70 -8.48
N GLY A 642 6.14 11.36 -7.22
CA GLY A 642 7.20 10.46 -6.80
C GLY A 642 6.87 8.96 -6.86
N VAL A 643 5.70 8.61 -7.40
CA VAL A 643 5.20 7.24 -7.58
C VAL A 643 4.63 7.12 -8.99
N PRO A 644 5.02 6.11 -9.79
CA PRO A 644 4.71 6.07 -11.22
C PRO A 644 3.29 5.59 -11.56
N GLY A 645 2.56 4.96 -10.63
CA GLY A 645 1.19 4.44 -10.78
C GLY A 645 0.52 4.28 -9.41
N ASP A 646 -0.57 3.51 -9.33
CA ASP A 646 -1.22 3.22 -8.05
C ASP A 646 -0.22 2.55 -7.08
N GLU A 647 -0.23 2.95 -5.80
CA GLU A 647 0.69 2.41 -4.79
C GLU A 647 0.18 1.08 -4.20
N ASP A 648 -1.14 0.88 -4.30
CA ASP A 648 -1.89 -0.33 -3.95
C ASP A 648 -1.63 -0.85 -2.53
N GLY A 649 -1.66 0.08 -1.56
CA GLY A 649 -1.68 -0.25 -0.13
C GLY A 649 -0.43 -0.96 0.36
N GLY A 650 0.73 -0.60 -0.17
CA GLY A 650 2.02 -1.24 0.10
C GLY A 650 2.51 -2.18 -1.00
N GLY A 651 1.66 -2.57 -1.96
CA GLY A 651 2.02 -3.48 -3.06
C GLY A 651 3.28 -3.02 -3.82
N MET A 652 3.28 -1.75 -4.26
CA MET A 652 4.43 -1.16 -4.94
C MET A 652 5.54 -0.74 -3.97
N SER A 653 5.20 -0.15 -2.82
CA SER A 653 6.21 0.34 -1.89
C SER A 653 7.05 -0.77 -1.26
N ALA A 654 6.49 -1.96 -1.04
CA ALA A 654 7.25 -3.10 -0.57
C ALA A 654 8.31 -3.52 -1.59
N PHE A 655 8.04 -3.43 -2.89
CA PHE A 655 9.07 -3.63 -3.93
C PHE A 655 10.20 -2.61 -3.83
N VAL A 656 9.88 -1.34 -3.61
CA VAL A 656 10.89 -0.28 -3.44
C VAL A 656 11.76 -0.55 -2.22
N ALA A 657 11.16 -0.83 -1.06
CA ALA A 657 11.86 -1.10 0.17
C ALA A 657 12.81 -2.31 0.04
N PHE A 658 12.31 -3.45 -0.45
CA PHE A 658 13.12 -4.63 -0.73
C PHE A 658 14.26 -4.34 -1.72
N SER A 659 13.95 -3.68 -2.83
CA SER A 659 14.92 -3.41 -3.89
C SER A 659 16.01 -2.43 -3.44
N GLN A 660 15.70 -1.43 -2.60
CA GLN A 660 16.69 -0.56 -1.99
C GLN A 660 17.55 -1.29 -0.95
N MET A 661 16.97 -2.28 -0.24
CA MET A 661 17.74 -3.22 0.58
C MET A 661 18.64 -4.15 -0.23
N GLY A 662 18.37 -4.29 -1.53
CA GLY A 662 19.18 -5.05 -2.47
C GLY A 662 18.75 -6.50 -2.66
N PHE A 663 17.51 -6.87 -2.27
CA PHE A 663 16.97 -8.21 -2.53
C PHE A 663 15.44 -8.22 -2.58
N TYR A 664 14.81 -9.17 -3.29
CA TYR A 664 13.36 -9.22 -3.48
C TYR A 664 12.79 -10.66 -3.51
N PRO A 665 11.61 -10.91 -2.93
CA PRO A 665 10.91 -12.20 -3.00
C PRO A 665 10.17 -12.37 -4.34
N VAL A 666 10.87 -12.90 -5.36
CA VAL A 666 10.27 -13.11 -6.70
C VAL A 666 9.09 -14.10 -6.69
N THR A 667 9.13 -15.10 -5.82
CA THR A 667 8.14 -16.19 -5.78
C THR A 667 7.68 -16.40 -4.34
N PRO A 668 6.68 -15.64 -3.84
CA PRO A 668 6.02 -15.95 -2.58
C PRO A 668 5.59 -17.43 -2.54
N GLY A 669 5.80 -18.11 -1.42
CA GLY A 669 5.64 -19.56 -1.29
C GLY A 669 6.92 -20.37 -1.53
N MET A 670 7.96 -19.74 -2.09
CA MET A 670 9.34 -20.22 -1.98
C MET A 670 10.08 -19.38 -0.93
N PRO A 671 10.68 -19.99 0.10
CA PRO A 671 11.42 -19.26 1.14
C PRO A 671 12.80 -18.82 0.63
N SER A 672 12.85 -18.05 -0.46
CA SER A 672 14.07 -17.56 -1.10
C SER A 672 13.93 -16.10 -1.55
N TYR A 673 15.03 -15.37 -1.53
CA TYR A 673 15.11 -13.98 -1.97
C TYR A 673 16.19 -13.81 -3.04
N ASN A 674 15.86 -13.08 -4.10
CA ASN A 674 16.76 -12.79 -5.20
C ASN A 674 17.56 -11.53 -4.91
N ILE A 675 18.89 -11.58 -5.05
CA ILE A 675 19.76 -10.43 -4.87
C ILE A 675 19.64 -9.49 -6.07
N GLY A 676 19.39 -8.22 -5.77
CA GLY A 676 19.47 -7.10 -6.70
C GLY A 676 20.77 -6.34 -6.51
N SER A 677 20.68 -5.06 -6.14
CA SER A 677 21.83 -4.22 -5.78
C SER A 677 21.43 -3.29 -4.63
N PRO A 678 22.07 -3.37 -3.45
CA PRO A 678 21.76 -2.48 -2.33
C PRO A 678 22.02 -1.01 -2.69
N VAL A 679 21.21 -0.11 -2.12
CA VAL A 679 21.34 1.34 -2.25
C VAL A 679 22.21 1.94 -1.16
N PHE A 680 22.01 1.46 0.06
CA PHE A 680 22.69 1.92 1.27
C PHE A 680 24.00 1.18 1.49
N THR A 681 24.97 1.83 2.14
CA THR A 681 26.26 1.20 2.47
C THR A 681 26.16 0.27 3.68
N SER A 682 25.20 0.51 4.57
CA SER A 682 24.94 -0.34 5.74
C SER A 682 23.45 -0.40 6.00
N MET A 683 22.95 -1.58 6.34
CA MET A 683 21.58 -1.81 6.75
C MET A 683 21.54 -2.80 7.89
N LYS A 684 20.60 -2.58 8.80
CA LYS A 684 20.38 -3.42 9.98
C LYS A 684 18.90 -3.69 10.14
N MET A 685 18.51 -4.95 10.04
CA MET A 685 17.14 -5.41 10.14
C MET A 685 16.94 -6.16 11.45
N HIS A 686 16.01 -5.68 12.27
CA HIS A 686 15.52 -6.35 13.47
C HIS A 686 14.43 -7.34 13.07
N LEU A 687 14.73 -8.63 13.20
CA LEU A 687 13.86 -9.71 12.75
C LEU A 687 12.81 -10.05 13.80
N SER A 688 11.72 -10.64 13.34
CA SER A 688 10.58 -11.04 14.18
C SER A 688 10.95 -12.04 15.29
N ASN A 689 12.05 -12.78 15.13
CA ASN A 689 12.56 -13.71 16.14
C ASN A 689 13.59 -13.09 17.12
N GLY A 690 13.76 -11.77 17.09
CA GLY A 690 14.69 -11.02 17.96
C GLY A 690 16.15 -11.03 17.50
N LYS A 691 16.49 -11.76 16.43
CA LYS A 691 17.82 -11.69 15.82
C LYS A 691 17.96 -10.43 14.94
N ILE A 692 19.19 -10.15 14.53
CA ILE A 692 19.52 -9.02 13.67
C ILE A 692 20.24 -9.57 12.44
N PHE A 693 19.78 -9.14 11.27
CA PHE A 693 20.47 -9.38 10.01
C PHE A 693 21.01 -8.05 9.47
N GLU A 694 22.30 -8.04 9.15
CA GLU A 694 23.02 -6.87 8.64
C GLU A 694 23.41 -7.08 7.18
N ILE A 695 23.37 -5.99 6.40
CA ILE A 695 23.93 -5.94 5.05
C ILE A 695 24.96 -4.81 5.03
N LYS A 696 26.22 -5.14 4.72
CA LYS A 696 27.29 -4.17 4.49
C LYS A 696 27.65 -4.16 3.02
N ALA A 697 27.30 -3.09 2.34
CA ALA A 697 27.59 -2.89 0.93
C ALA A 697 28.75 -1.90 0.75
N ASN A 698 29.96 -2.45 0.84
CA ASN A 698 31.19 -1.68 0.78
C ASN A 698 31.27 -0.95 -0.56
N ASN A 699 31.48 0.37 -0.49
CA ASN A 699 31.54 1.28 -1.63
C ASN A 699 30.22 1.46 -2.40
N ALA A 700 29.05 1.07 -1.88
CA ALA A 700 27.77 1.30 -2.56
C ALA A 700 27.56 2.79 -2.87
N SER A 701 27.29 3.10 -4.13
CA SER A 701 27.02 4.45 -4.61
C SER A 701 26.17 4.42 -5.88
N PRO A 702 25.69 5.57 -6.40
CA PRO A 702 25.04 5.62 -7.70
C PRO A 702 25.88 5.04 -8.85
N GLU A 703 27.20 5.16 -8.78
CA GLU A 703 28.17 4.61 -9.74
C GLU A 703 28.47 3.14 -9.43
N ASN A 704 28.76 2.82 -8.17
CA ASN A 704 29.13 1.49 -7.70
C ASN A 704 27.91 0.63 -7.39
N LYS A 705 27.28 0.13 -8.45
CA LYS A 705 26.06 -0.71 -8.38
C LYS A 705 26.28 -2.19 -8.64
N TYR A 706 27.47 -2.60 -9.00
CA TYR A 706 27.73 -3.99 -9.37
C TYR A 706 28.42 -4.75 -8.24
N ILE A 707 27.85 -5.87 -7.83
CA ILE A 707 28.46 -6.75 -6.83
C ILE A 707 29.68 -7.42 -7.46
N GLN A 708 30.85 -7.22 -6.85
CA GLN A 708 32.12 -7.82 -7.27
C GLN A 708 32.35 -9.15 -6.54
N SER A 709 31.97 -9.23 -5.27
CA SER A 709 31.99 -10.45 -4.46
C SER A 709 31.01 -10.30 -3.30
N ALA A 710 30.57 -11.42 -2.73
CA ALA A 710 29.68 -11.45 -1.58
C ALA A 710 30.11 -12.53 -0.58
N ARG A 711 29.88 -12.27 0.71
CA ARG A 711 30.05 -13.22 1.80
C ARG A 711 28.83 -13.19 2.71
N LEU A 712 28.30 -14.35 3.03
CA LEU A 712 27.25 -14.52 4.03
C LEU A 712 27.86 -15.21 5.25
N ASN A 713 27.87 -14.53 6.39
CA ASN A 713 28.45 -15.01 7.63
C ASN A 713 29.90 -15.51 7.44
N GLY A 714 30.70 -14.73 6.69
CA GLY A 714 32.10 -15.00 6.35
C GLY A 714 32.33 -16.03 5.23
N LYS A 715 31.31 -16.83 4.87
CA LYS A 715 31.38 -17.81 3.78
C LYS A 715 31.14 -17.13 2.44
N GLU A 716 31.90 -17.51 1.43
CA GLU A 716 31.70 -17.00 0.07
C GLU A 716 30.29 -17.31 -0.43
N LEU A 717 29.61 -16.28 -0.92
CA LEU A 717 28.31 -16.38 -1.56
C LEU A 717 28.48 -16.06 -3.06
N ASN A 718 28.50 -17.11 -3.88
CA ASN A 718 28.63 -16.99 -5.34
C ASN A 718 27.35 -17.40 -6.08
N GLN A 719 26.21 -17.00 -5.52
CA GLN A 719 24.87 -17.12 -6.12
C GLN A 719 24.11 -15.83 -5.87
N ALA A 720 23.23 -15.44 -6.80
CA ALA A 720 22.47 -14.19 -6.73
C ALA A 720 21.14 -14.35 -5.96
N TRP A 721 21.11 -15.19 -4.93
CA TRP A 721 19.96 -15.43 -4.07
C TRP A 721 20.38 -16.10 -2.75
N PHE A 722 19.51 -16.04 -1.74
CA PHE A 722 19.69 -16.76 -0.47
C PHE A 722 18.32 -17.18 0.09
N ASN A 723 18.32 -18.10 1.06
CA ASN A 723 17.11 -18.61 1.67
C ASN A 723 16.58 -17.66 2.75
N HIS A 724 15.31 -17.79 3.09
CA HIS A 724 14.73 -17.09 4.23
C HIS A 724 15.41 -17.46 5.54
N SER A 725 15.80 -18.72 5.73
CA SER A 725 16.56 -19.16 6.90
C SER A 725 17.90 -18.44 7.04
N ASP A 726 18.55 -18.11 5.92
CA ASP A 726 19.83 -17.39 5.93
C ASP A 726 19.68 -15.98 6.51
N ILE A 727 18.52 -15.33 6.32
CA ILE A 727 18.18 -14.07 6.99
C ILE A 727 17.75 -14.31 8.44
N MET A 728 16.81 -15.24 8.65
CA MET A 728 16.22 -15.50 9.97
C MET A 728 17.21 -16.04 10.98
N ASP A 729 18.36 -16.56 10.55
CA ASP A 729 19.46 -16.90 11.42
C ASP A 729 20.26 -15.71 11.93
N GLY A 730 19.99 -14.52 11.41
CA GLY A 730 20.72 -13.30 11.67
C GLY A 730 22.12 -13.32 11.05
N GLY A 731 22.95 -12.36 11.46
CA GLY A 731 24.33 -12.27 11.02
C GLY A 731 24.51 -11.22 9.94
N LEU A 732 25.41 -11.47 9.00
CA LEU A 732 25.97 -10.44 8.13
C LEU A 732 26.14 -10.92 6.68
N LEU A 733 25.54 -10.17 5.75
CA LEU A 733 25.85 -10.20 4.33
C LEU A 733 26.80 -9.04 3.99
N GLU A 734 28.04 -9.37 3.63
CA GLU A 734 29.03 -8.41 3.12
C GLU A 734 29.07 -8.49 1.60
N VAL A 735 28.93 -7.36 0.92
CA VAL A 735 29.09 -7.26 -0.53
C VAL A 735 30.09 -6.15 -0.89
N GLU A 736 31.00 -6.47 -1.80
CA GLU A 736 31.94 -5.50 -2.38
C GLU A 736 31.34 -4.92 -3.65
N MET A 737 31.08 -3.61 -3.67
CA MET A 737 30.47 -2.94 -4.82
C MET A 737 31.53 -2.33 -5.74
N GLY A 738 31.24 -2.27 -7.03
CA GLY A 738 32.12 -1.69 -8.04
C GLY A 738 31.37 -1.04 -9.20
N PRO A 739 32.06 -0.19 -9.99
CA PRO A 739 31.44 0.60 -11.05
C PRO A 739 31.23 -0.17 -12.36
N LYS A 740 31.84 -1.36 -12.49
CA LYS A 740 31.77 -2.22 -13.68
C LYS A 740 31.20 -3.58 -13.31
N ALA A 741 30.39 -4.14 -14.20
CA ALA A 741 29.79 -5.46 -14.03
C ALA A 741 30.86 -6.55 -13.85
N ASN A 742 30.79 -7.31 -12.75
CA ASN A 742 31.46 -8.59 -12.65
C ASN A 742 30.56 -9.66 -13.31
N LYS A 743 30.98 -10.18 -14.47
CA LYS A 743 30.20 -11.16 -15.23
C LYS A 743 30.38 -12.61 -14.76
N SER A 744 31.25 -12.86 -13.78
CA SER A 744 31.46 -14.21 -13.22
C SER A 744 30.79 -14.42 -11.87
N TRP A 745 30.42 -13.36 -11.15
CA TRP A 745 29.77 -13.50 -9.85
C TRP A 745 28.30 -13.90 -9.99
N GLY A 746 27.87 -14.86 -9.17
CA GLY A 746 26.45 -15.21 -9.02
C GLY A 746 25.81 -15.94 -10.21
N THR A 747 26.61 -16.52 -11.10
CA THR A 747 26.12 -17.14 -12.36
C THR A 747 25.93 -18.65 -12.29
N ALA A 748 26.52 -19.32 -11.29
CA ALA A 748 26.64 -20.78 -11.26
C ALA A 748 25.35 -21.50 -10.85
N THR A 749 24.59 -20.93 -9.92
CA THR A 749 23.39 -21.55 -9.36
C THR A 749 22.20 -20.61 -9.53
N PRO A 750 21.26 -20.91 -10.45
CA PRO A 750 20.07 -20.09 -10.60
C PRO A 750 19.21 -20.18 -9.33
N PRO A 751 18.35 -19.18 -9.08
CA PRO A 751 17.35 -19.27 -8.02
C PRO A 751 16.39 -20.45 -8.24
N PRO A 752 15.75 -20.95 -7.17
CA PRO A 752 14.87 -22.12 -7.26
C PRO A 752 13.65 -21.88 -8.17
N SER A 753 13.16 -22.96 -8.78
CA SER A 753 11.91 -23.01 -9.56
C SER A 753 11.15 -24.28 -9.17
N ALA A 754 9.85 -24.34 -9.49
CA ALA A 754 9.00 -25.45 -9.15
C ALA A 754 9.59 -26.80 -9.62
N ALA A 755 9.28 -27.85 -8.85
CA ALA A 755 9.69 -29.21 -9.20
C ALA A 755 9.17 -29.59 -10.61
N PRO A 756 9.89 -30.45 -11.35
CA PRO A 756 9.40 -30.94 -12.63
C PRO A 756 8.07 -31.68 -12.44
N MET A 757 7.21 -31.61 -13.46
CA MET A 757 5.98 -32.39 -13.51
C MET A 757 6.30 -33.89 -13.34
N PRO A 758 5.62 -34.60 -12.43
CA PRO A 758 5.86 -36.02 -12.15
C PRO A 758 5.36 -36.97 -13.25
#